data_AF-A0A3R7B511-F1
#
_entry.id   AF-A0A3R7B511-F1
#
_cell.length_a   1.000
_cell.length_b   1.000
_cell.length_c   1.000
_cell.angle_alpha   90.00
_cell.angle_beta   90.00
_cell.angle_gamma   90.00
#
_symmetry.space_group_name_H-M   'P 1'
#
loop_
_entity.id
_entity.type
_entity.pdbx_description
1 polymer ?
#
loop_
_entity_poly.entity_id
_entity_poly.type
_entity_poly.pdbx_seq_one_letter_code
_entity_poly.pdbx_strand_id
1 'polypeptide(L)'
;PVTTSAPPSTPSPSLCLPAKANYDFPGNAISYVSSRQFKDCCAECTSTYGCNFYVWTDYNSGTGWLKSKQGSDKVLSFGSRAAFAPGGGVAPTCSPVEVNTDYAGVDIVGVAGPLDTCCDACKANYKCNAYSWFNGVCYLKGKRHGASPNSHVQTARVYKCAAPQVNTDYVGNDIGSVVAEAAEDCCAVCRSTAKCKAYSYAQGVCYLKSAKGVTKSNGGVTSASPTPLLAVDLRQTIKWFSSRHLFALMRRVDLSICDTTGSMGTYLPALKASLRQVFLVAKLLFHGRLMVHIVSYKDYCDANGLLSTVSRRTSRNDAIVKFVDDLKPTGGGDFPEAVKTALNHVIMTVDDIRATVSATSRALVFLYTDAPPHHQTTRSNNQSREIEAIQDNPKYRGGHDWFQLQRTLQDLGIPVYTFHSPTRDYLSPSFYGAMGPTVILPQLSSTIITEATMGLLLQLMAQTFEVTIGSNFARSSFTHKGEPFDQSFSAQDETDIPPASSLVVTNETFVFAPLEWMKVDLNGLLPLFGRDADFRNLVMKTFEVIFRPENVLSVTYNPIFGKLWRLCCRQRLDPRLDDLTAKLSQCVPMLTGGAKVQVSEWLEESYNDSQRIRDAIANAAPLGPCFTLDIGHLSMSKASIRSLARAPQPGVLEGVQNILARLQYHQSPPAYSDKEDDDLMYLPLSLSNEYLFSFLPHLMFPGTTLSQRGAALVALVCCLSNHIHLINRAAEYLTLIQGTWLPFDYAVEFPEIFSAEFVQLLYRGQAYLTPFEQQVYRQLFAVHRLRLAATKDVDVVVGYTPQKDSLWPDRKARCHTCGYDTSLSLMVSPALCAMCVTYGDDAPTLQANTVVSGNESHIVECHDCHGIYAVLQVARLGTAAK
;
A
#
# COMPACT_ATOMS: atom_id res chain seq x y z
N PRO A 1 -60.61 -28.02 -8.14
CA PRO A 1 -59.99 -29.36 -8.19
C PRO A 1 -58.93 -29.38 -9.30
N VAL A 2 -57.64 -29.23 -9.00
CA VAL A 2 -56.77 -30.23 -8.40
C VAL A 2 -55.73 -29.52 -7.53
N THR A 3 -55.61 -29.94 -6.28
CA THR A 3 -54.55 -29.59 -5.34
C THR A 3 -53.29 -30.41 -5.65
N THR A 4 -52.17 -29.76 -5.91
CA THR A 4 -50.85 -30.41 -5.93
C THR A 4 -49.96 -29.81 -4.84
N SER A 5 -49.65 -30.68 -3.89
CA SER A 5 -48.77 -30.52 -2.73
C SER A 5 -47.34 -30.18 -3.13
N ALA A 6 -46.70 -29.30 -2.35
CA ALA A 6 -45.27 -29.08 -2.39
C ALA A 6 -44.49 -30.38 -2.09
N PRO A 7 -43.36 -30.64 -2.75
CA PRO A 7 -42.52 -31.80 -2.47
C PRO A 7 -41.86 -31.68 -1.08
N PRO A 8 -41.58 -32.80 -0.40
CA PRO A 8 -41.04 -32.78 0.97
C PRO A 8 -39.64 -32.17 0.99
N SER A 9 -39.38 -31.36 2.02
CA SER A 9 -38.04 -30.85 2.30
C SER A 9 -37.08 -32.01 2.55
N THR A 10 -36.00 -32.07 1.76
CA THR A 10 -34.86 -32.95 2.01
C THR A 10 -34.23 -32.57 3.35
N PRO A 11 -34.04 -33.51 4.30
CA PRO A 11 -33.31 -33.22 5.53
C PRO A 11 -31.84 -32.96 5.20
N SER A 12 -31.28 -31.91 5.78
CA SER A 12 -29.84 -31.64 5.74
C SER A 12 -29.06 -32.89 6.22
N PRO A 13 -27.93 -33.25 5.59
CA PRO A 13 -27.18 -34.43 6.01
C PRO A 13 -26.72 -34.26 7.46
N SER A 14 -27.13 -35.18 8.34
CA SER A 14 -26.68 -35.19 9.72
C SER A 14 -25.17 -35.43 9.77
N LEU A 15 -24.41 -34.50 10.34
CA LEU A 15 -22.95 -34.65 10.47
C LEU A 15 -22.55 -35.92 11.25
N CYS A 16 -23.37 -36.42 12.18
CA CYS A 16 -23.07 -37.60 12.99
C CYS A 16 -23.51 -38.93 12.35
N LEU A 17 -22.75 -39.99 12.59
CA LEU A 17 -23.04 -41.36 12.15
C LEU A 17 -24.26 -41.96 12.89
N PRO A 18 -24.95 -42.97 12.31
CA PRO A 18 -26.16 -43.54 12.89
C PRO A 18 -25.93 -44.20 14.26
N ALA A 19 -26.93 -44.07 15.14
CA ALA A 19 -26.86 -44.47 16.54
C ALA A 19 -26.73 -45.99 16.72
N LYS A 20 -25.82 -46.43 17.59
CA LYS A 20 -25.83 -47.77 18.19
C LYS A 20 -26.69 -47.75 19.46
N ALA A 21 -27.78 -48.49 19.46
CA ALA A 21 -28.69 -48.58 20.61
C ALA A 21 -28.29 -49.68 21.60
N ASN A 22 -28.66 -49.48 22.87
CA ASN A 22 -28.52 -50.39 24.01
C ASN A 22 -27.09 -50.68 24.49
N TYR A 23 -26.17 -49.72 24.29
CA TYR A 23 -24.78 -49.86 24.75
C TYR A 23 -24.22 -48.57 25.33
N ASP A 24 -23.44 -48.72 26.40
CA ASP A 24 -22.52 -47.70 26.90
C ASP A 24 -21.06 -48.14 26.67
N PHE A 25 -20.17 -47.15 26.58
CA PHE A 25 -18.74 -47.30 26.37
C PHE A 25 -17.99 -46.55 27.49
N PRO A 26 -17.72 -47.18 28.64
CA PRO A 26 -17.12 -46.51 29.80
C PRO A 26 -15.75 -45.87 29.52
N GLY A 27 -15.43 -44.81 30.27
CA GLY A 27 -14.17 -44.08 30.15
C GLY A 27 -14.16 -42.99 29.06
N ASN A 28 -13.03 -42.29 28.92
CA ASN A 28 -12.80 -41.20 27.95
C ASN A 28 -13.82 -40.03 27.99
N ALA A 29 -14.54 -39.85 29.10
CA ALA A 29 -15.49 -38.74 29.27
C ALA A 29 -14.76 -37.39 29.37
N ILE A 30 -15.26 -36.40 28.64
CA ILE A 30 -14.79 -35.01 28.64
C ILE A 30 -15.70 -34.19 29.57
N SER A 31 -17.01 -34.29 29.34
CA SER A 31 -18.05 -33.57 30.07
C SER A 31 -19.39 -34.27 29.86
N TYR A 32 -20.45 -33.74 30.49
CA TYR A 32 -21.81 -34.19 30.28
C TYR A 32 -22.74 -32.99 30.15
N VAL A 33 -23.88 -33.21 29.48
CA VAL A 33 -24.96 -32.23 29.35
C VAL A 33 -26.29 -32.87 29.76
N SER A 34 -27.03 -32.21 30.64
CA SER A 34 -28.32 -32.68 31.16
C SER A 34 -29.51 -32.14 30.37
N SER A 35 -30.61 -32.89 30.33
CA SER A 35 -31.95 -32.52 29.86
C SER A 35 -32.10 -32.32 28.33
N ARG A 36 -31.52 -33.20 27.51
CA ARG A 36 -31.65 -33.12 26.03
C ARG A 36 -32.05 -34.44 25.37
N GLN A 37 -32.62 -34.37 24.16
CA GLN A 37 -32.85 -35.56 23.34
C GLN A 37 -31.54 -36.03 22.69
N PHE A 38 -31.47 -37.33 22.36
CA PHE A 38 -30.28 -37.95 21.75
C PHE A 38 -29.72 -37.18 20.54
N LYS A 39 -30.60 -36.66 19.67
CA LYS A 39 -30.22 -35.93 18.45
C LYS A 39 -29.45 -34.63 18.75
N ASP A 40 -29.70 -34.00 19.89
CA ASP A 40 -29.12 -32.72 20.26
C ASP A 40 -27.69 -32.88 20.82
N CYS A 41 -27.33 -34.10 21.23
CA CYS A 41 -25.98 -34.43 21.72
C CYS A 41 -24.93 -34.40 20.59
N CYS A 42 -25.36 -34.56 19.33
CA CYS A 42 -24.48 -34.45 18.17
C CYS A 42 -23.91 -33.04 18.05
N ALA A 43 -24.77 -32.02 18.06
CA ALA A 43 -24.36 -30.62 17.97
C ALA A 43 -23.41 -30.23 19.11
N GLU A 44 -23.76 -30.67 20.32
CA GLU A 44 -22.96 -30.39 21.51
C GLU A 44 -21.59 -31.10 21.47
N CYS A 45 -21.53 -32.34 20.99
CA CYS A 45 -20.25 -33.02 20.79
C CYS A 45 -19.43 -32.33 19.69
N THR A 46 -20.04 -31.88 18.59
CA THR A 46 -19.32 -31.15 17.54
C THR A 46 -18.84 -29.76 17.97
N SER A 47 -19.51 -29.11 18.94
CA SER A 47 -19.07 -27.83 19.52
C SER A 47 -18.12 -28.00 20.70
N THR A 48 -18.11 -29.17 21.34
CA THR A 48 -17.26 -29.48 22.50
C THR A 48 -15.88 -29.93 22.05
N TYR A 49 -14.89 -29.14 22.43
CA TYR A 49 -13.52 -29.40 22.04
C TYR A 49 -13.02 -30.77 22.47
N GLY A 50 -12.47 -31.53 21.52
CA GLY A 50 -11.95 -32.87 21.75
C GLY A 50 -13.01 -33.98 21.73
N CYS A 51 -14.30 -33.68 21.62
CA CYS A 51 -15.37 -34.69 21.58
C CYS A 51 -15.48 -35.34 20.20
N ASN A 52 -15.25 -36.64 20.11
CA ASN A 52 -15.41 -37.41 18.86
C ASN A 52 -16.48 -38.50 18.98
N PHE A 53 -17.05 -38.66 20.17
CA PHE A 53 -18.00 -39.71 20.50
C PHE A 53 -18.91 -39.25 21.63
N TYR A 54 -20.17 -39.65 21.62
CA TYR A 54 -21.07 -39.39 22.75
C TYR A 54 -21.98 -40.58 23.04
N VAL A 55 -22.36 -40.72 24.31
CA VAL A 55 -23.35 -41.70 24.77
C VAL A 55 -24.46 -40.94 25.48
N TRP A 56 -25.70 -41.19 25.10
CA TRP A 56 -26.87 -40.66 25.79
C TRP A 56 -27.53 -41.76 26.61
N THR A 57 -27.99 -41.39 27.80
CA THR A 57 -28.71 -42.25 28.73
C THR A 57 -29.97 -41.55 29.21
N ASP A 58 -30.96 -42.29 29.69
CA ASP A 58 -32.19 -41.77 30.31
C ASP A 58 -31.96 -41.16 31.71
N TYR A 59 -30.76 -41.29 32.27
CA TYR A 59 -30.33 -40.63 33.50
C TYR A 59 -30.68 -39.13 33.52
N ASN A 60 -31.26 -38.63 34.62
CA ASN A 60 -31.72 -37.24 34.82
C ASN A 60 -32.59 -36.68 33.69
N SER A 61 -33.59 -37.47 33.24
CA SER A 61 -34.50 -37.09 32.15
C SER A 61 -33.80 -36.87 30.80
N GLY A 62 -32.66 -37.53 30.61
CA GLY A 62 -31.84 -37.49 29.38
C GLY A 62 -30.50 -36.78 29.60
N THR A 63 -29.41 -37.54 29.66
CA THR A 63 -28.05 -37.01 29.81
C THR A 63 -27.17 -37.45 28.65
N GLY A 64 -26.49 -36.49 28.01
CA GLY A 64 -25.49 -36.72 26.98
C GLY A 64 -24.08 -36.69 27.56
N TRP A 65 -23.41 -37.82 27.58
CA TRP A 65 -22.02 -38.00 28.00
C TRP A 65 -21.08 -37.79 26.80
N LEU A 66 -20.33 -36.70 26.80
CA LEU A 66 -19.43 -36.30 25.71
C LEU A 66 -18.05 -36.92 25.94
N LYS A 67 -17.50 -37.59 24.93
CA LYS A 67 -16.30 -38.43 25.07
C LYS A 67 -15.27 -38.14 23.98
N SER A 68 -13.99 -38.25 24.33
CA SER A 68 -12.89 -37.91 23.42
C SER A 68 -12.65 -38.93 22.32
N LYS A 69 -13.03 -40.18 22.58
CA LYS A 69 -13.04 -41.30 21.63
C LYS A 69 -13.98 -42.39 22.15
N GLN A 70 -14.34 -43.33 21.29
CA GLN A 70 -15.06 -44.54 21.71
C GLN A 70 -14.15 -45.39 22.62
N GLY A 71 -14.66 -45.82 23.77
CA GLY A 71 -13.98 -46.79 24.65
C GLY A 71 -13.91 -48.18 24.00
N SER A 72 -12.86 -48.94 24.33
CA SER A 72 -12.67 -50.32 23.84
C SER A 72 -13.68 -51.30 24.44
N ASP A 73 -14.10 -51.06 25.69
CA ASP A 73 -15.02 -51.93 26.42
C ASP A 73 -16.46 -51.52 26.14
N LYS A 74 -17.24 -52.45 25.58
CA LYS A 74 -18.65 -52.26 25.26
C LYS A 74 -19.50 -52.93 26.33
N VAL A 75 -20.28 -52.15 27.06
CA VAL A 75 -21.18 -52.65 28.12
C VAL A 75 -22.62 -52.58 27.63
N LEU A 76 -23.38 -53.66 27.84
CA LEU A 76 -24.79 -53.70 27.47
C LEU A 76 -25.58 -52.83 28.44
N SER A 77 -26.31 -51.85 27.91
CA SER A 77 -27.08 -50.88 28.71
C SER A 77 -28.36 -50.51 27.97
N PHE A 78 -29.48 -51.16 28.32
CA PHE A 78 -30.76 -50.97 27.65
C PHE A 78 -31.25 -49.52 27.78
N GLY A 79 -31.70 -48.92 26.67
CA GLY A 79 -32.15 -47.52 26.60
C GLY A 79 -31.04 -46.51 26.28
N SER A 80 -29.76 -46.90 26.41
CA SER A 80 -28.63 -46.04 26.03
C SER A 80 -28.47 -45.95 24.52
N ARG A 81 -28.03 -44.80 24.01
CA ARG A 81 -27.78 -44.59 22.58
C ARG A 81 -26.42 -43.93 22.40
N ALA A 82 -25.58 -44.46 21.53
CA ALA A 82 -24.24 -43.93 21.29
C ALA A 82 -24.00 -43.65 19.81
N ALA A 83 -23.27 -42.59 19.48
CA ALA A 83 -22.92 -42.26 18.10
C ALA A 83 -21.55 -41.59 18.00
N PHE A 84 -20.97 -41.71 16.81
CA PHE A 84 -19.78 -40.97 16.42
C PHE A 84 -20.16 -39.60 15.85
N ALA A 85 -19.43 -38.58 16.27
CA ALA A 85 -19.49 -37.24 15.72
C ALA A 85 -18.16 -36.98 15.00
N PRO A 86 -18.12 -36.99 13.65
CA PRO A 86 -16.90 -36.65 12.92
C PRO A 86 -16.63 -35.15 13.08
N GLY A 87 -15.61 -34.83 13.88
CA GLY A 87 -15.05 -33.49 13.91
C GLY A 87 -15.29 -32.67 15.19
N GLY A 88 -14.98 -33.19 16.38
CA GLY A 88 -14.49 -32.34 17.49
C GLY A 88 -13.04 -31.87 17.27
N GLY A 89 -12.64 -31.71 16.01
CA GLY A 89 -11.26 -31.58 15.55
C GLY A 89 -10.86 -30.17 15.09
N VAL A 90 -11.77 -29.20 15.12
CA VAL A 90 -11.40 -27.79 15.02
C VAL A 90 -11.68 -27.16 16.37
N ALA A 91 -10.63 -26.78 17.09
CA ALA A 91 -10.80 -25.96 18.28
C ALA A 91 -11.62 -24.73 17.90
N PRO A 92 -12.68 -24.34 18.65
CA PRO A 92 -13.00 -22.92 18.68
C PRO A 92 -11.70 -22.24 19.09
N THR A 93 -11.14 -21.42 18.20
CA THR A 93 -9.80 -20.83 18.40
C THR A 93 -9.81 -19.78 19.52
N CYS A 94 -10.99 -19.48 20.07
CA CYS A 94 -11.22 -18.65 21.24
C CYS A 94 -12.21 -19.32 22.18
N SER A 95 -12.10 -19.04 23.48
CA SER A 95 -13.10 -19.44 24.47
C SER A 95 -14.40 -18.65 24.29
N PRO A 96 -15.52 -19.12 24.89
CA PRO A 96 -16.69 -18.27 25.09
C PRO A 96 -16.30 -16.95 25.76
N VAL A 97 -17.03 -15.89 25.41
CA VAL A 97 -16.83 -14.56 26.00
C VAL A 97 -17.34 -14.54 27.44
N GLU A 98 -16.46 -14.19 28.37
CA GLU A 98 -16.76 -13.92 29.77
C GLU A 98 -17.19 -12.45 29.90
N VAL A 99 -18.45 -12.22 30.26
CA VAL A 99 -19.01 -10.87 30.46
C VAL A 99 -18.68 -10.39 31.87
N ASN A 100 -18.52 -9.07 32.03
CA ASN A 100 -18.24 -8.41 33.30
C ASN A 100 -16.92 -8.86 33.95
N THR A 101 -15.94 -9.27 33.14
CA THR A 101 -14.71 -9.88 33.61
C THR A 101 -13.53 -9.28 32.86
N ASP A 102 -12.51 -8.83 33.59
CA ASP A 102 -11.24 -8.37 33.04
C ASP A 102 -10.10 -9.31 33.43
N TYR A 103 -9.26 -9.66 32.45
CA TYR A 103 -8.05 -10.45 32.67
C TYR A 103 -6.88 -9.52 33.00
N ALA A 104 -6.34 -9.65 34.21
CA ALA A 104 -5.15 -8.91 34.59
C ALA A 104 -3.93 -9.40 33.80
N GLY A 105 -3.07 -8.48 33.36
CA GLY A 105 -1.88 -8.80 32.57
C GLY A 105 -1.33 -7.62 31.77
N VAL A 106 -0.17 -7.83 31.12
CA VAL A 106 0.45 -6.83 30.23
C VAL A 106 -0.27 -6.84 28.88
N ASP A 107 -0.89 -5.70 28.55
CA ASP A 107 -1.43 -5.44 27.23
C ASP A 107 -0.28 -5.32 26.22
N ILE A 108 -0.37 -6.08 25.13
CA ILE A 108 0.58 -6.03 24.02
C ILE A 108 0.28 -4.81 23.15
N VAL A 109 -1.01 -4.61 22.82
CA VAL A 109 -1.52 -3.55 21.95
C VAL A 109 -3.04 -3.47 22.09
N GLY A 110 -3.61 -2.27 21.95
CA GLY A 110 -5.04 -2.05 21.76
C GLY A 110 -5.39 -1.96 20.28
N VAL A 111 -6.36 -2.74 19.83
CA VAL A 111 -6.86 -2.73 18.44
C VAL A 111 -8.29 -2.20 18.44
N ALA A 112 -8.56 -1.13 17.72
CA ALA A 112 -9.92 -0.61 17.58
C ALA A 112 -10.80 -1.59 16.78
N GLY A 113 -12.01 -1.88 17.28
CA GLY A 113 -12.94 -2.79 16.61
C GLY A 113 -14.07 -3.30 17.52
N PRO A 114 -15.12 -3.89 16.93
CA PRO A 114 -16.19 -4.56 17.67
C PRO A 114 -15.71 -5.87 18.31
N LEU A 115 -16.40 -6.31 19.37
CA LEU A 115 -16.02 -7.46 20.21
C LEU A 115 -15.72 -8.75 19.44
N ASP A 116 -16.50 -9.03 18.40
CA ASP A 116 -16.40 -10.21 17.55
C ASP A 116 -15.08 -10.27 16.77
N THR A 117 -14.48 -9.12 16.46
CA THR A 117 -13.17 -9.02 15.78
C THR A 117 -11.98 -9.27 16.70
N CYS A 118 -12.15 -9.18 18.03
CA CYS A 118 -11.04 -9.28 18.98
C CYS A 118 -10.37 -10.67 18.97
N CYS A 119 -11.16 -11.71 18.75
CA CYS A 119 -10.68 -13.08 18.66
C CYS A 119 -9.72 -13.24 17.46
N ASP A 120 -10.07 -12.68 16.30
CA ASP A 120 -9.23 -12.74 15.10
C ASP A 120 -8.02 -11.81 15.18
N ALA A 121 -8.17 -10.62 15.76
CA ALA A 121 -7.07 -9.70 16.05
C ALA A 121 -6.03 -10.36 16.99
N CYS A 122 -6.50 -11.05 18.03
CA CYS A 122 -5.62 -11.81 18.91
C CYS A 122 -4.99 -13.01 18.21
N LYS A 123 -5.72 -13.75 17.35
CA LYS A 123 -5.13 -14.84 16.55
C LYS A 123 -3.98 -14.36 15.67
N ALA A 124 -4.16 -13.23 14.99
CA ALA A 124 -3.15 -12.62 14.12
C ALA A 124 -1.88 -12.19 14.88
N ASN A 125 -2.00 -11.83 16.17
CA ASN A 125 -0.84 -11.44 16.98
C ASN A 125 -0.22 -12.66 17.70
N TYR A 126 0.96 -13.14 17.29
CA TYR A 126 1.56 -14.35 17.85
C TYR A 126 1.76 -14.31 19.37
N LYS A 127 2.03 -13.12 19.96
CA LYS A 127 2.22 -12.95 21.41
C LYS A 127 0.91 -13.00 22.18
N CYS A 128 -0.22 -12.73 21.51
CA CYS A 128 -1.53 -12.69 22.16
C CYS A 128 -2.04 -14.09 22.50
N ASN A 129 -2.58 -14.26 23.71
CA ASN A 129 -3.19 -15.49 24.21
C ASN A 129 -4.57 -15.24 24.87
N ALA A 130 -4.96 -13.99 25.06
CA ALA A 130 -6.29 -13.59 25.53
C ALA A 130 -6.56 -12.11 25.14
N TYR A 131 -7.79 -11.65 25.25
CA TYR A 131 -8.12 -10.23 25.07
C TYR A 131 -9.15 -9.76 26.09
N SER A 132 -9.12 -8.46 26.41
CA SER A 132 -10.21 -7.73 27.07
C SER A 132 -10.74 -6.68 26.12
N TRP A 133 -12.04 -6.67 25.88
CA TRP A 133 -12.70 -5.66 25.07
C TRP A 133 -13.39 -4.63 25.96
N PHE A 134 -13.14 -3.35 25.71
CA PHE A 134 -13.75 -2.23 26.40
C PHE A 134 -13.85 -1.02 25.46
N ASN A 135 -15.03 -0.41 25.39
CA ASN A 135 -15.30 0.84 24.66
C ASN A 135 -14.77 0.85 23.21
N GLY A 136 -15.04 -0.21 22.45
CA GLY A 136 -14.63 -0.32 21.03
C GLY A 136 -13.15 -0.64 20.81
N VAL A 137 -12.42 -1.06 21.85
CA VAL A 137 -11.00 -1.44 21.76
C VAL A 137 -10.78 -2.84 22.31
N CYS A 138 -10.14 -3.70 21.51
CA CYS A 138 -9.62 -5.00 21.88
C CYS A 138 -8.21 -4.88 22.47
N TYR A 139 -8.07 -4.94 23.78
CA TYR A 139 -6.79 -4.99 24.47
C TYR A 139 -6.22 -6.41 24.41
N LEU A 140 -5.24 -6.63 23.54
CA LEU A 140 -4.63 -7.93 23.31
C LEU A 140 -3.62 -8.24 24.40
N LYS A 141 -3.73 -9.40 25.05
CA LYS A 141 -2.93 -9.75 26.24
C LYS A 141 -1.97 -10.90 25.97
N GLY A 142 -0.75 -10.75 26.49
CA GLY A 142 0.32 -11.75 26.34
C GLY A 142 0.10 -13.00 27.18
N LYS A 143 -0.52 -12.86 28.36
CA LYS A 143 -0.91 -13.95 29.25
C LYS A 143 -2.11 -13.50 30.09
N ARG A 144 -2.83 -14.47 30.65
CA ARG A 144 -3.82 -14.24 31.72
C ARG A 144 -3.09 -14.30 33.06
N HIS A 145 -3.35 -13.35 33.95
CA HIS A 145 -2.77 -13.29 35.30
C HIS A 145 -3.86 -12.99 36.32
N GLY A 146 -4.83 -13.91 36.43
CA GLY A 146 -6.05 -13.75 37.22
C GLY A 146 -7.21 -13.14 36.42
N ALA A 147 -8.43 -13.31 36.94
CA ALA A 147 -9.66 -12.70 36.43
C ALA A 147 -10.30 -11.85 37.53
N SER A 148 -10.69 -10.62 37.20
CA SER A 148 -11.30 -9.67 38.15
C SER A 148 -12.67 -9.20 37.64
N PRO A 149 -13.67 -9.00 38.53
CA PRO A 149 -14.97 -8.47 38.13
C PRO A 149 -14.86 -7.03 37.63
N ASN A 150 -15.37 -6.75 36.43
CA ASN A 150 -15.48 -5.40 35.88
C ASN A 150 -16.69 -5.31 34.95
N SER A 151 -17.73 -4.59 35.36
CA SER A 151 -19.08 -4.58 34.75
C SER A 151 -19.16 -4.07 33.30
N HIS A 152 -18.07 -3.60 32.69
CA HIS A 152 -18.08 -3.03 31.33
C HIS A 152 -17.07 -3.72 30.39
N VAL A 153 -16.40 -4.77 30.87
CA VAL A 153 -15.35 -5.47 30.13
C VAL A 153 -15.83 -6.86 29.73
N GLN A 154 -15.53 -7.25 28.50
CA GLN A 154 -15.79 -8.58 27.97
C GLN A 154 -14.47 -9.24 27.57
N THR A 155 -14.20 -10.43 28.09
CA THR A 155 -12.91 -11.12 27.90
C THR A 155 -13.07 -12.48 27.24
N ALA A 156 -12.03 -12.92 26.53
CA ALA A 156 -11.93 -14.32 26.13
C ALA A 156 -10.48 -14.77 26.01
N ARG A 157 -10.25 -16.07 26.20
CA ARG A 157 -8.97 -16.75 25.93
C ARG A 157 -8.87 -17.07 24.45
N VAL A 158 -7.65 -17.13 23.93
CA VAL A 158 -7.38 -17.50 22.53
C VAL A 158 -6.44 -18.70 22.51
N TYR A 159 -6.94 -19.83 22.04
CA TYR A 159 -6.24 -21.11 22.06
C TYR A 159 -5.30 -21.24 20.86
N LYS A 160 -4.01 -21.40 21.14
CA LYS A 160 -2.92 -21.47 20.14
C LYS A 160 -2.02 -22.71 20.30
N CYS A 161 -2.51 -23.69 21.05
CA CYS A 161 -1.90 -25.01 21.18
C CYS A 161 -2.84 -26.08 20.63
N ALA A 162 -2.27 -27.25 20.35
CA ALA A 162 -3.05 -28.43 20.04
C ALA A 162 -3.94 -28.81 21.24
N ALA A 163 -4.91 -29.67 20.99
CA ALA A 163 -5.85 -30.12 22.01
C ALA A 163 -5.12 -30.67 23.23
N PRO A 164 -5.39 -30.15 24.44
CA PRO A 164 -4.88 -30.74 25.67
C PRO A 164 -5.31 -32.20 25.75
N GLN A 165 -4.34 -33.07 25.93
CA GLN A 165 -4.51 -34.50 26.09
C GLN A 165 -4.69 -34.76 27.58
N VAL A 166 -5.95 -34.90 28.00
CA VAL A 166 -6.31 -35.19 29.40
C VAL A 166 -5.83 -36.60 29.78
N ASN A 167 -5.42 -36.77 31.03
CA ASN A 167 -4.84 -38.00 31.58
C ASN A 167 -3.62 -38.51 30.79
N THR A 168 -2.86 -37.59 30.19
CA THR A 168 -1.70 -37.91 29.36
C THR A 168 -0.51 -37.09 29.83
N ASP A 169 0.59 -37.76 30.14
CA ASP A 169 1.87 -37.17 30.48
C ASP A 169 2.86 -37.30 29.31
N TYR A 170 3.62 -36.23 29.05
CA TYR A 170 4.72 -36.23 28.09
C TYR A 170 6.02 -36.41 28.86
N VAL A 171 6.54 -37.63 28.91
CA VAL A 171 7.65 -37.94 29.83
C VAL A 171 8.96 -37.27 29.40
N GLY A 172 9.59 -36.57 30.35
CA GLY A 172 10.92 -35.97 30.22
C GLY A 172 10.96 -34.67 29.39
N ASN A 173 12.18 -34.26 29.03
CA ASN A 173 12.49 -33.01 28.30
C ASN A 173 12.14 -31.71 29.05
N ASP A 174 11.93 -31.76 30.36
CA ASP A 174 11.61 -30.59 31.18
C ASP A 174 12.72 -29.53 31.13
N ILE A 175 12.34 -28.29 30.86
CA ILE A 175 13.22 -27.12 30.79
C ILE A 175 12.86 -26.06 31.84
N GLY A 176 11.80 -26.28 32.60
CA GLY A 176 11.35 -25.40 33.67
C GLY A 176 9.92 -25.68 34.06
N SER A 177 9.47 -25.04 35.14
CA SER A 177 8.09 -25.14 35.62
C SER A 177 7.55 -23.78 36.04
N VAL A 178 6.26 -23.57 35.87
CA VAL A 178 5.57 -22.34 36.27
C VAL A 178 4.21 -22.70 36.88
N VAL A 179 3.76 -21.93 37.87
CA VAL A 179 2.41 -22.07 38.41
C VAL A 179 1.39 -21.55 37.39
N ALA A 180 0.29 -22.27 37.21
CA ALA A 180 -0.85 -21.82 36.42
C ALA A 180 -2.16 -22.30 37.03
N GLU A 181 -3.22 -21.53 36.82
CA GLU A 181 -4.56 -21.84 37.34
C GLU A 181 -5.24 -22.95 36.53
N ALA A 182 -4.90 -23.10 35.25
CA ALA A 182 -5.47 -24.11 34.37
C ALA A 182 -4.45 -24.62 33.35
N ALA A 183 -4.70 -25.82 32.82
CA ALA A 183 -3.83 -26.45 31.81
C ALA A 183 -3.73 -25.61 30.53
N GLU A 184 -4.79 -24.89 30.20
CA GLU A 184 -4.93 -24.04 29.03
C GLU A 184 -3.99 -22.83 29.09
N ASP A 185 -3.70 -22.32 30.29
CA ASP A 185 -2.80 -21.18 30.49
C ASP A 185 -1.33 -21.57 30.25
N CYS A 186 -0.97 -22.85 30.42
CA CYS A 186 0.37 -23.36 30.14
C CYS A 186 0.79 -23.16 28.69
N CYS A 187 -0.17 -23.10 27.77
CA CYS A 187 0.10 -22.82 26.36
C CYS A 187 0.76 -21.45 26.16
N ALA A 188 0.24 -20.42 26.83
CA ALA A 188 0.78 -19.07 26.74
C ALA A 188 2.22 -19.00 27.29
N VAL A 189 2.47 -19.69 28.40
CA VAL A 189 3.80 -19.70 29.02
C VAL A 189 4.80 -20.51 28.20
N CYS A 190 4.40 -21.66 27.66
CA CYS A 190 5.27 -22.42 26.78
C CYS A 190 5.60 -21.63 25.51
N ARG A 191 4.62 -20.97 24.87
CA ARG A 191 4.85 -20.16 23.66
C ARG A 191 5.74 -18.93 23.90
N SER A 192 5.80 -18.43 25.12
CA SER A 192 6.69 -17.32 25.51
C SER A 192 8.04 -17.77 26.07
N THR A 193 8.22 -19.07 26.34
CA THR A 193 9.48 -19.63 26.87
C THR A 193 10.35 -20.16 25.75
N ALA A 194 11.56 -19.59 25.62
CA ALA A 194 12.52 -20.01 24.61
C ALA A 194 12.79 -21.53 24.70
N LYS A 195 12.80 -22.20 23.55
CA LYS A 195 12.99 -23.66 23.40
C LYS A 195 11.85 -24.55 23.92
N CYS A 196 10.76 -24.01 24.46
CA CYS A 196 9.59 -24.83 24.83
C CYS A 196 8.82 -25.28 23.58
N LYS A 197 8.58 -26.59 23.48
CA LYS A 197 7.84 -27.23 22.37
C LYS A 197 6.67 -28.09 22.85
N ALA A 198 6.54 -28.31 24.16
CA ALA A 198 5.41 -28.99 24.76
C ALA A 198 5.30 -28.63 26.25
N TYR A 199 4.17 -28.93 26.88
CA TYR A 199 3.99 -28.81 28.33
C TYR A 199 3.16 -29.97 28.87
N SER A 200 3.29 -30.22 30.17
CA SER A 200 2.42 -31.10 30.95
C SER A 200 1.97 -30.36 32.20
N TYR A 201 0.66 -30.27 32.42
CA TYR A 201 0.06 -29.61 33.57
C TYR A 201 -0.37 -30.65 34.60
N ALA A 202 0.06 -30.47 35.85
CA ALA A 202 -0.35 -31.30 36.97
C ALA A 202 -0.35 -30.47 38.25
N GLN A 203 -1.40 -30.62 39.07
CA GLN A 203 -1.50 -30.01 40.41
C GLN A 203 -1.21 -28.49 40.45
N GLY A 204 -1.72 -27.72 39.48
CA GLY A 204 -1.49 -26.26 39.44
C GLY A 204 -0.16 -25.83 38.84
N VAL A 205 0.62 -26.75 38.28
CA VAL A 205 1.96 -26.47 37.74
C VAL A 205 2.07 -26.90 36.28
N CYS A 206 2.53 -25.99 35.42
CA CYS A 206 2.94 -26.27 34.05
C CYS A 206 4.41 -26.66 34.00
N TYR A 207 4.70 -27.91 33.66
CA TYR A 207 6.04 -28.39 33.38
C TYR A 207 6.34 -28.20 31.88
N LEU A 208 7.18 -27.21 31.58
CA LEU A 208 7.57 -26.80 30.23
C LEU A 208 8.64 -27.71 29.68
N LYS A 209 8.51 -28.13 28.42
CA LYS A 209 9.35 -29.18 27.82
C LYS A 209 9.95 -28.76 26.50
N SER A 210 11.22 -29.13 26.25
CA SER A 210 11.95 -28.83 25.02
C SER A 210 11.51 -29.65 23.80
N ALA A 211 10.78 -30.74 24.01
CA ALA A 211 10.20 -31.59 22.97
C ALA A 211 9.01 -32.37 23.54
N LYS A 212 8.12 -32.88 22.67
CA LYS A 212 7.11 -33.86 23.07
C LYS A 212 7.81 -35.21 23.29
N GLY A 213 7.91 -35.62 24.55
CA GLY A 213 8.46 -36.92 24.95
C GLY A 213 7.49 -38.08 24.70
N VAL A 214 7.85 -39.26 25.20
CA VAL A 214 7.00 -40.46 25.12
C VAL A 214 5.71 -40.20 25.91
N THR A 215 4.56 -40.48 25.30
CA THR A 215 3.25 -40.30 25.93
C THR A 215 2.92 -41.46 26.86
N LYS A 216 2.62 -41.18 28.14
CA LYS A 216 2.10 -42.16 29.10
C LYS A 216 0.71 -41.77 29.60
N SER A 217 -0.15 -42.76 29.81
CA SER A 217 -1.42 -42.55 30.51
C SER A 217 -1.14 -42.26 31.99
N ASN A 218 -1.59 -41.12 32.49
CA ASN A 218 -1.43 -40.72 33.89
C ASN A 218 -2.63 -39.89 34.34
N GLY A 219 -3.41 -40.41 35.30
CA GLY A 219 -4.60 -39.74 35.82
C GLY A 219 -4.24 -38.41 36.49
N GLY A 220 -4.85 -37.31 36.04
CA GLY A 220 -4.62 -35.97 36.61
C GLY A 220 -3.50 -35.15 35.95
N VAL A 221 -2.91 -35.64 34.85
CA VAL A 221 -1.96 -34.87 34.03
C VAL A 221 -2.60 -34.49 32.69
N THR A 222 -2.50 -33.23 32.30
CA THR A 222 -3.00 -32.75 31.00
C THR A 222 -1.84 -32.18 30.19
N SER A 223 -1.53 -32.75 29.04
CA SER A 223 -0.38 -32.33 28.23
C SER A 223 -0.79 -31.80 26.86
N ALA A 224 -0.09 -30.78 26.36
CA ALA A 224 -0.29 -30.28 25.01
C ALA A 224 1.01 -29.77 24.38
N SER A 225 0.99 -29.60 23.06
CA SER A 225 2.07 -28.97 22.31
C SER A 225 1.53 -27.75 21.56
N PRO A 226 2.27 -26.65 21.44
CA PRO A 226 1.91 -25.55 20.55
C PRO A 226 1.56 -26.08 19.15
N THR A 227 0.45 -25.63 18.57
CA THR A 227 0.12 -26.00 17.19
C THR A 227 1.17 -25.38 16.26
N PRO A 228 1.75 -26.14 15.31
CA PRO A 228 2.37 -25.51 14.17
C PRO A 228 1.27 -24.74 13.45
N LEU A 229 1.39 -23.41 13.41
CA LEU A 229 0.48 -22.59 12.62
C LEU A 229 0.45 -23.16 11.19
N LEU A 230 -0.75 -23.40 10.64
CA LEU A 230 -0.95 -23.31 9.19
C LEU A 230 -0.22 -22.05 8.74
N ALA A 231 0.67 -22.19 7.76
CA ALA A 231 1.72 -21.26 7.44
C ALA A 231 1.23 -19.82 7.14
N VAL A 232 0.95 -19.04 8.18
CA VAL A 232 1.30 -17.63 8.28
C VAL A 232 2.51 -17.56 9.20
N ASP A 233 3.55 -18.22 8.70
CA ASP A 233 4.92 -17.74 8.69
C ASP A 233 5.51 -17.30 10.04
N LEU A 234 5.56 -18.22 11.01
CA LEU A 234 6.54 -18.13 12.11
C LEU A 234 7.98 -18.39 11.60
N ARG A 235 8.11 -18.96 10.39
CA ARG A 235 9.33 -18.87 9.60
C ARG A 235 9.61 -17.43 9.23
N GLN A 236 8.64 -16.57 8.93
CA GLN A 236 8.84 -15.12 8.71
C GLN A 236 9.22 -14.39 9.97
N THR A 237 8.78 -14.77 11.19
CA THR A 237 9.13 -14.04 12.43
C THR A 237 10.52 -14.41 12.98
N ILE A 238 10.91 -15.69 12.91
CA ILE A 238 12.29 -16.12 13.21
C ILE A 238 13.20 -15.80 12.02
N LYS A 239 12.74 -15.87 10.77
CA LYS A 239 13.37 -15.12 9.66
C LYS A 239 13.20 -13.61 9.84
N TRP A 240 12.38 -13.04 10.71
CA TRP A 240 12.33 -11.57 10.79
C TRP A 240 13.50 -11.09 11.61
N PHE A 241 13.72 -11.74 12.76
CA PHE A 241 14.90 -11.52 13.58
C PHE A 241 16.18 -12.11 12.96
N SER A 242 16.12 -13.32 12.40
CA SER A 242 17.26 -13.92 11.73
C SER A 242 17.45 -13.48 10.28
N SER A 243 16.49 -12.90 9.54
CA SER A 243 16.71 -12.33 8.18
C SER A 243 17.06 -10.87 8.19
N ARG A 244 16.71 -10.09 9.23
CA ARG A 244 17.40 -8.81 9.45
C ARG A 244 18.91 -9.01 9.64
N HIS A 245 19.36 -10.22 10.00
CA HIS A 245 20.77 -10.63 9.96
C HIS A 245 21.14 -11.51 8.74
N LEU A 246 20.34 -12.49 8.31
CA LEU A 246 20.65 -13.44 7.21
C LEU A 246 20.35 -12.89 5.81
N PHE A 247 19.24 -12.18 5.58
CA PHE A 247 19.01 -11.49 4.30
C PHE A 247 19.87 -10.23 4.21
N ALA A 248 20.16 -9.60 5.35
CA ALA A 248 21.22 -8.61 5.42
C ALA A 248 22.62 -9.23 5.20
N LEU A 249 22.80 -10.55 5.19
CA LEU A 249 24.10 -11.19 4.91
C LEU A 249 24.25 -11.67 3.45
N MET A 250 23.18 -11.68 2.65
CA MET A 250 23.22 -12.19 1.28
C MET A 250 23.20 -11.05 0.26
N ARG A 251 24.39 -10.81 -0.34
CA ARG A 251 24.64 -9.92 -1.48
C ARG A 251 24.53 -8.42 -1.16
N ARG A 252 25.47 -7.95 -0.33
CA ARG A 252 25.78 -6.52 -0.25
C ARG A 252 26.82 -6.19 -1.31
N VAL A 253 26.59 -5.07 -1.99
CA VAL A 253 27.47 -4.49 -2.99
C VAL A 253 28.09 -3.25 -2.37
N ASP A 254 29.42 -3.17 -2.32
CA ASP A 254 30.17 -2.07 -1.73
C ASP A 254 30.81 -1.23 -2.86
N LEU A 255 30.59 0.09 -2.90
CA LEU A 255 30.92 0.92 -4.07
C LEU A 255 31.12 2.44 -3.80
N SER A 256 32.24 2.98 -4.34
CA SER A 256 32.51 4.30 -4.98
C SER A 256 33.90 4.91 -4.66
N ILE A 257 34.69 5.26 -5.67
CA ILE A 257 35.96 6.01 -5.53
C ILE A 257 35.80 7.36 -6.26
N CYS A 258 36.27 8.45 -5.65
CA CYS A 258 36.15 9.79 -6.19
C CYS A 258 37.47 10.55 -6.05
N ASP A 259 37.95 11.07 -7.17
CA ASP A 259 39.00 12.09 -7.20
C ASP A 259 38.50 13.39 -6.50
N THR A 260 39.33 14.00 -5.66
CA THR A 260 39.01 15.22 -4.91
C THR A 260 40.12 16.27 -4.91
N THR A 261 41.02 16.23 -5.90
CA THR A 261 42.07 17.24 -6.07
C THR A 261 41.52 18.59 -6.53
N GLY A 262 42.40 19.59 -6.63
CA GLY A 262 42.04 20.93 -7.11
C GLY A 262 41.49 20.97 -8.54
N SER A 263 41.93 20.10 -9.46
CA SER A 263 41.48 20.06 -10.86
C SER A 263 40.00 19.69 -10.99
N MET A 264 39.49 18.88 -10.05
CA MET A 264 38.08 18.52 -9.92
C MET A 264 37.15 19.69 -9.53
N GLY A 265 37.63 20.95 -9.49
CA GLY A 265 36.86 22.13 -9.12
C GLY A 265 35.53 22.32 -9.88
N THR A 266 35.46 21.91 -11.14
CA THR A 266 34.23 21.94 -11.97
C THR A 266 33.46 20.61 -11.93
N TYR A 267 34.15 19.48 -11.79
CA TYR A 267 33.57 18.14 -11.73
C TYR A 267 32.83 17.90 -10.41
N LEU A 268 33.49 18.19 -9.28
CA LEU A 268 33.07 17.79 -7.95
C LEU A 268 31.72 18.40 -7.54
N PRO A 269 31.39 19.68 -7.79
CA PRO A 269 30.06 20.21 -7.49
C PRO A 269 28.93 19.47 -8.22
N ALA A 270 29.13 19.16 -9.50
CA ALA A 270 28.17 18.41 -10.32
C ALA A 270 28.05 16.95 -9.83
N LEU A 271 29.17 16.31 -9.52
CA LEU A 271 29.21 14.96 -8.98
C LEU A 271 28.54 14.85 -7.61
N LYS A 272 28.72 15.82 -6.70
CA LYS A 272 28.02 15.84 -5.41
C LYS A 272 26.51 15.79 -5.59
N ALA A 273 25.98 16.57 -6.54
CA ALA A 273 24.55 16.54 -6.85
C ALA A 273 24.12 15.16 -7.38
N SER A 274 24.88 14.58 -8.32
CA SER A 274 24.62 13.26 -8.88
C SER A 274 24.66 12.14 -7.84
N LEU A 275 25.66 12.13 -6.95
CA LEU A 275 25.79 11.11 -5.91
C LEU A 275 24.58 11.12 -4.95
N ARG A 276 24.07 12.29 -4.57
CA ARG A 276 22.84 12.39 -3.75
C ARG A 276 21.64 11.74 -4.45
N GLN A 277 21.50 11.95 -5.76
CA GLN A 277 20.42 11.36 -6.55
C GLN A 277 20.57 9.84 -6.70
N VAL A 278 21.72 9.39 -7.18
CA VAL A 278 22.01 7.98 -7.46
C VAL A 278 21.86 7.13 -6.20
N PHE A 279 22.37 7.58 -5.04
CA PHE A 279 22.30 6.78 -3.82
C PHE A 279 20.88 6.59 -3.29
N LEU A 280 20.02 7.60 -3.42
CA LEU A 280 18.62 7.50 -3.00
C LEU A 280 17.86 6.48 -3.85
N VAL A 281 18.02 6.60 -5.16
CA VAL A 281 17.36 5.75 -6.17
C VAL A 281 17.89 4.33 -6.11
N ALA A 282 19.20 4.14 -6.06
CA ALA A 282 19.83 2.83 -5.99
C ALA A 282 19.45 2.08 -4.70
N LYS A 283 19.31 2.79 -3.56
CA LYS A 283 18.80 2.17 -2.33
C LYS A 283 17.40 1.58 -2.52
N LEU A 284 16.53 2.25 -3.27
CA LEU A 284 15.18 1.76 -3.57
C LEU A 284 15.23 0.56 -4.53
N LEU A 285 15.99 0.67 -5.63
CA LEU A 285 16.13 -0.38 -6.65
C LEU A 285 16.68 -1.71 -6.07
N PHE A 286 17.64 -1.61 -5.14
CA PHE A 286 18.21 -2.79 -4.48
C PHE A 286 17.45 -3.23 -3.23
N HIS A 287 16.31 -2.62 -2.91
CA HIS A 287 15.55 -2.88 -1.67
C HIS A 287 16.47 -2.82 -0.42
N GLY A 288 17.33 -1.80 -0.36
CA GLY A 288 18.24 -1.56 0.76
C GLY A 288 19.46 -2.50 0.85
N ARG A 289 19.71 -3.35 -0.15
CA ARG A 289 20.86 -4.28 -0.18
C ARG A 289 22.18 -3.62 -0.63
N LEU A 290 22.12 -2.53 -1.37
CA LEU A 290 23.29 -1.78 -1.83
C LEU A 290 23.89 -0.96 -0.67
N MET A 291 25.20 -1.11 -0.44
CA MET A 291 25.96 -0.35 0.55
C MET A 291 26.95 0.56 -0.16
N VAL A 292 26.88 1.85 0.13
CA VAL A 292 27.76 2.83 -0.49
C VAL A 292 29.00 3.03 0.37
N HIS A 293 30.16 3.02 -0.27
CA HIS A 293 31.47 3.26 0.33
C HIS A 293 32.18 4.28 -0.53
N ILE A 294 32.41 5.50 -0.03
CA ILE A 294 33.07 6.54 -0.80
C ILE A 294 34.52 6.63 -0.32
N VAL A 295 35.46 6.41 -1.23
CA VAL A 295 36.89 6.66 -1.02
C VAL A 295 37.27 7.88 -1.85
N SER A 296 37.54 8.98 -1.18
CA SER A 296 38.09 10.16 -1.82
C SER A 296 39.61 10.15 -1.73
N TYR A 297 40.28 10.53 -2.80
CA TYR A 297 41.74 10.63 -2.83
C TYR A 297 42.20 12.00 -3.36
N LYS A 298 43.45 12.32 -3.02
CA LYS A 298 44.15 13.55 -3.43
C LYS A 298 45.57 13.22 -3.87
N ASP A 299 46.44 14.22 -3.90
CA ASP A 299 47.84 14.09 -4.28
C ASP A 299 48.77 14.02 -3.03
N TYR A 300 49.96 13.47 -3.19
CA TYR A 300 50.98 13.28 -2.15
C TYR A 300 51.63 14.58 -1.67
N CYS A 301 51.36 15.71 -2.33
CA CYS A 301 51.72 17.04 -1.82
C CYS A 301 50.89 17.47 -0.60
N ASP A 302 49.75 16.83 -0.35
CA ASP A 302 48.73 17.33 0.58
C ASP A 302 48.86 16.83 2.03
N ALA A 303 49.89 16.02 2.34
CA ALA A 303 50.24 15.48 3.67
C ALA A 303 49.06 14.98 4.56
N ASN A 304 48.29 15.89 5.15
CA ASN A 304 47.10 15.59 5.95
C ASN A 304 45.83 15.56 5.08
N GLY A 305 45.48 14.38 4.56
CA GLY A 305 44.21 14.15 3.85
C GLY A 305 44.31 13.49 2.48
N LEU A 306 45.40 12.74 2.22
CA LEU A 306 45.60 11.97 1.00
C LEU A 306 44.41 11.05 0.67
N LEU A 307 43.88 10.36 1.68
CA LEU A 307 42.67 9.55 1.56
C LEU A 307 41.65 10.01 2.60
N SER A 308 40.39 10.13 2.19
CA SER A 308 39.26 10.30 3.10
C SER A 308 38.15 9.33 2.73
N THR A 309 37.57 8.67 3.72
CA THR A 309 36.63 7.57 3.45
C THR A 309 35.38 7.66 4.30
N VAL A 310 34.24 7.35 3.73
CA VAL A 310 33.00 7.10 4.47
C VAL A 310 32.39 5.78 4.02
N SER A 311 31.91 5.00 4.99
CA SER A 311 31.22 3.74 4.73
C SER A 311 29.83 3.76 5.32
N ARG A 312 28.85 3.26 4.55
CA ARG A 312 27.51 3.02 5.06
C ARG A 312 27.45 1.97 6.18
N ARG A 313 28.46 1.11 6.26
CA ARG A 313 28.53 0.03 7.25
C ARG A 313 28.95 0.54 8.63
N THR A 314 29.76 1.60 8.67
CA THR A 314 30.22 2.22 9.92
C THR A 314 29.39 3.44 10.30
N SER A 315 28.70 4.07 9.33
CA SER A 315 28.04 5.37 9.52
C SER A 315 26.59 5.39 9.03
N ARG A 316 25.76 6.28 9.59
CA ARG A 316 24.35 6.47 9.19
C ARG A 316 24.24 7.19 7.83
N ASN A 317 23.06 7.18 7.19
CA ASN A 317 22.81 7.83 5.89
C ASN A 317 23.20 9.34 5.88
N ASP A 318 22.93 10.04 6.98
CA ASP A 318 23.27 11.45 7.19
C ASP A 318 24.78 11.69 7.16
N ALA A 319 25.58 10.74 7.62
CA ALA A 319 27.04 10.86 7.59
C ALA A 319 27.60 10.78 6.15
N ILE A 320 26.99 9.97 5.27
CA ILE A 320 27.40 9.92 3.85
C ILE A 320 27.03 11.23 3.15
N VAL A 321 25.82 11.73 3.36
CA VAL A 321 25.39 13.01 2.78
C VAL A 321 26.31 14.13 3.28
N LYS A 322 26.57 14.19 4.58
CA LYS A 322 27.49 15.16 5.17
C LYS A 322 28.92 15.02 4.61
N PHE A 323 29.43 13.80 4.46
CA PHE A 323 30.73 13.58 3.85
C PHE A 323 30.79 14.11 2.42
N VAL A 324 29.77 13.83 1.59
CA VAL A 324 29.64 14.38 0.23
C VAL A 324 29.57 15.91 0.26
N ASP A 325 28.86 16.50 1.22
CA ASP A 325 28.79 17.96 1.40
C ASP A 325 30.16 18.55 1.73
N ASP A 326 30.94 17.86 2.57
CA ASP A 326 32.24 18.28 3.08
C ASP A 326 33.40 18.09 2.09
N LEU A 327 33.24 17.28 1.02
CA LEU A 327 34.28 17.10 0.00
C LEU A 327 34.68 18.45 -0.62
N LYS A 328 35.96 18.80 -0.69
CA LYS A 328 36.41 20.05 -1.30
C LYS A 328 37.52 19.76 -2.30
N PRO A 329 37.46 20.36 -3.51
CA PRO A 329 38.54 20.24 -4.47
C PRO A 329 39.69 21.07 -3.92
N THR A 330 40.67 20.41 -3.32
CA THR A 330 41.77 21.06 -2.60
C THR A 330 43.03 20.25 -2.78
N GLY A 331 44.15 20.94 -2.83
CA GLY A 331 45.44 20.30 -3.06
C GLY A 331 45.75 20.08 -4.55
N GLY A 332 46.87 19.43 -4.82
CA GLY A 332 47.42 19.21 -6.15
C GLY A 332 48.79 19.88 -6.32
N GLY A 333 49.81 19.07 -6.59
CA GLY A 333 51.19 19.50 -6.80
C GLY A 333 51.68 19.19 -8.21
N ASP A 334 51.21 18.09 -8.80
CA ASP A 334 51.39 17.74 -10.20
C ASP A 334 50.09 17.25 -10.86
N PHE A 335 50.16 16.93 -12.16
CA PHE A 335 49.00 16.49 -12.95
C PHE A 335 48.51 15.08 -12.59
N PRO A 336 49.37 14.09 -12.27
CA PRO A 336 48.90 12.76 -11.90
C PRO A 336 48.51 12.66 -10.42
N GLU A 337 47.74 11.63 -10.06
CA GLU A 337 47.16 11.52 -8.71
C GLU A 337 47.27 10.13 -8.08
N ALA A 338 46.99 10.07 -6.77
CA ALA A 338 47.14 8.88 -5.93
C ALA A 338 46.05 7.80 -6.09
N VAL A 339 45.59 7.56 -7.32
CA VAL A 339 44.54 6.57 -7.61
C VAL A 339 45.00 5.14 -7.33
N LYS A 340 46.29 4.82 -7.50
CA LYS A 340 46.87 3.50 -7.13
C LYS A 340 46.72 3.26 -5.63
N THR A 341 47.00 4.29 -4.83
CA THR A 341 46.81 4.26 -3.37
C THR A 341 45.34 4.07 -3.00
N ALA A 342 44.43 4.76 -3.68
CA ALA A 342 42.98 4.64 -3.45
C ALA A 342 42.45 3.23 -3.77
N LEU A 343 42.87 2.65 -4.88
CA LEU A 343 42.48 1.30 -5.30
C LEU A 343 43.02 0.23 -4.34
N ASN A 344 44.25 0.37 -3.84
CA ASN A 344 44.78 -0.49 -2.79
C ASN A 344 43.95 -0.41 -1.50
N HIS A 345 43.54 0.80 -1.11
CA HIS A 345 42.65 0.99 0.03
C HIS A 345 41.29 0.30 -0.16
N VAL A 346 40.75 0.31 -1.38
CA VAL A 346 39.51 -0.40 -1.74
C VAL A 346 39.68 -1.90 -1.63
N ILE A 347 40.78 -2.45 -2.16
CA ILE A 347 41.11 -3.88 -2.04
C ILE A 347 41.17 -4.29 -0.57
N MET A 348 41.91 -3.53 0.25
CA MET A 348 41.98 -3.76 1.70
C MET A 348 40.59 -3.72 2.35
N THR A 349 39.76 -2.73 2.01
CA THR A 349 38.40 -2.58 2.57
C THR A 349 37.52 -3.77 2.19
N VAL A 350 37.60 -4.24 0.95
CA VAL A 350 36.83 -5.40 0.47
C VAL A 350 37.29 -6.68 1.17
N ASP A 351 38.59 -6.86 1.35
CA ASP A 351 39.15 -7.99 2.10
C ASP A 351 38.66 -7.99 3.55
N ASP A 352 38.70 -6.83 4.23
CA ASP A 352 38.19 -6.67 5.59
C ASP A 352 36.67 -6.99 5.68
N ILE A 353 35.87 -6.55 4.71
CA ILE A 353 34.43 -6.85 4.66
C ILE A 353 34.18 -8.35 4.41
N ARG A 354 34.95 -8.97 3.52
CA ARG A 354 34.84 -10.40 3.22
C ARG A 354 35.23 -11.24 4.43
N ALA A 355 36.23 -10.81 5.19
CA ALA A 355 36.67 -11.47 6.41
C ALA A 355 35.67 -11.29 7.57
N THR A 356 35.11 -10.10 7.76
CA THR A 356 34.30 -9.77 8.95
C THR A 356 32.80 -9.99 8.77
N VAL A 357 32.27 -9.82 7.56
CA VAL A 357 30.82 -9.86 7.31
C VAL A 357 30.40 -11.08 6.51
N SER A 358 30.98 -11.28 5.32
CA SER A 358 30.62 -12.41 4.46
C SER A 358 31.63 -12.59 3.35
N ALA A 359 32.24 -13.78 3.27
CA ALA A 359 33.17 -14.15 2.20
C ALA A 359 32.55 -14.09 0.79
N THR A 360 31.21 -14.09 0.70
CA THR A 360 30.46 -13.98 -0.56
C THR A 360 30.14 -12.54 -0.98
N SER A 361 30.62 -11.55 -0.23
CA SER A 361 30.41 -10.13 -0.54
C SER A 361 31.04 -9.78 -1.89
N ARG A 362 30.27 -9.07 -2.71
CA ARG A 362 30.69 -8.61 -4.04
C ARG A 362 30.92 -7.10 -3.98
N ALA A 363 31.88 -6.62 -4.75
CA ALA A 363 32.19 -5.21 -4.85
C ALA A 363 32.31 -4.82 -6.32
N LEU A 364 32.05 -3.55 -6.62
CA LEU A 364 32.41 -2.95 -7.89
C LEU A 364 32.96 -1.56 -7.60
N VAL A 365 33.60 -0.93 -8.58
CA VAL A 365 34.17 0.41 -8.46
C VAL A 365 33.62 1.30 -9.55
N PHE A 366 33.08 2.45 -9.14
CA PHE A 366 32.80 3.59 -9.99
C PHE A 366 33.88 4.60 -9.65
N LEU A 367 34.69 4.93 -10.64
CA LEU A 367 35.80 5.85 -10.53
C LEU A 367 35.44 7.14 -11.28
N TYR A 368 35.42 8.25 -10.56
CA TYR A 368 35.23 9.59 -11.13
C TYR A 368 36.56 10.32 -11.03
N THR A 369 37.12 10.75 -12.16
CA THR A 369 38.50 11.29 -12.22
C THR A 369 38.71 12.23 -13.41
N ASP A 370 39.67 13.15 -13.30
CA ASP A 370 40.14 13.96 -14.42
C ASP A 370 41.64 13.83 -14.74
N ALA A 371 42.39 13.11 -13.90
CA ALA A 371 43.85 12.94 -13.98
C ALA A 371 44.31 11.47 -14.13
N PRO A 372 45.54 11.24 -14.66
CA PRO A 372 46.14 9.90 -14.73
C PRO A 372 46.73 9.44 -13.38
N PRO A 373 47.02 8.14 -13.20
CA PRO A 373 47.83 7.67 -12.09
C PRO A 373 49.28 8.19 -12.15
N HIS A 374 49.99 8.23 -11.01
CA HIS A 374 51.43 8.42 -11.06
C HIS A 374 52.11 7.26 -11.79
N HIS A 375 52.70 7.59 -12.92
CA HIS A 375 53.39 6.65 -13.80
C HIS A 375 54.61 7.29 -14.45
N GLN A 376 55.59 6.50 -14.86
CA GLN A 376 56.83 7.01 -15.47
C GLN A 376 56.56 7.90 -16.70
N THR A 377 55.56 7.54 -17.51
CA THR A 377 55.16 8.31 -18.70
C THR A 377 54.51 9.65 -18.37
N THR A 378 53.96 9.79 -17.17
CA THR A 378 53.31 11.03 -16.68
C THR A 378 54.29 12.01 -16.02
N ARG A 379 55.55 11.59 -15.80
CA ARG A 379 56.66 12.42 -15.29
C ARG A 379 56.36 13.14 -13.98
N SER A 380 55.68 12.46 -13.06
CA SER A 380 55.37 12.97 -11.73
C SER A 380 56.58 12.98 -10.79
N ASN A 381 56.66 14.00 -9.92
CA ASN A 381 57.64 14.05 -8.83
C ASN A 381 57.18 13.25 -7.59
N ASN A 382 55.92 12.84 -7.55
CA ASN A 382 55.29 12.12 -6.44
C ASN A 382 55.28 10.59 -6.65
N GLN A 383 55.65 10.08 -7.83
CA GLN A 383 55.67 8.65 -8.13
C GLN A 383 56.48 7.83 -7.10
N SER A 384 57.68 8.28 -6.72
CA SER A 384 58.51 7.55 -5.74
C SER A 384 57.86 7.51 -4.36
N ARG A 385 57.20 8.60 -3.95
CA ARG A 385 56.48 8.68 -2.67
C ARG A 385 55.27 7.75 -2.65
N GLU A 386 54.54 7.64 -3.77
CA GLU A 386 53.42 6.70 -3.87
C GLU A 386 53.89 5.25 -3.79
N ILE A 387 54.99 4.91 -4.46
CA ILE A 387 55.58 3.56 -4.41
C ILE A 387 55.97 3.20 -2.97
N GLU A 388 56.72 4.07 -2.29
CA GLU A 388 57.14 3.87 -0.90
C GLU A 388 55.93 3.72 0.02
N ALA A 389 54.94 4.61 -0.06
CA ALA A 389 53.75 4.56 0.79
C ALA A 389 52.90 3.30 0.58
N ILE A 390 52.84 2.77 -0.66
CA ILE A 390 52.15 1.51 -0.95
C ILE A 390 52.93 0.32 -0.39
N GLN A 391 54.26 0.30 -0.56
CA GLN A 391 55.12 -0.78 -0.09
C GLN A 391 55.21 -0.85 1.44
N ASP A 392 55.21 0.30 2.11
CA ASP A 392 55.24 0.41 3.57
C ASP A 392 53.96 -0.12 4.23
N ASN A 393 52.86 -0.25 3.49
CA ASN A 393 51.60 -0.79 3.99
C ASN A 393 51.42 -2.27 3.62
N PRO A 394 51.63 -3.22 4.54
CA PRO A 394 51.56 -4.65 4.24
C PRO A 394 50.15 -5.14 3.86
N LYS A 395 49.11 -4.32 4.09
CA LYS A 395 47.74 -4.63 3.66
C LYS A 395 47.48 -4.28 2.19
N TYR A 396 48.32 -3.47 1.55
CA TYR A 396 48.17 -3.01 0.18
C TYR A 396 48.75 -4.02 -0.82
N ARG A 397 48.11 -5.19 -0.90
CA ARG A 397 48.56 -6.28 -1.76
C ARG A 397 48.34 -6.09 -3.26
N GLY A 398 47.59 -5.05 -3.65
CA GLY A 398 47.43 -4.68 -5.05
C GLY A 398 48.73 -4.13 -5.67
N GLY A 399 49.65 -3.65 -4.82
CA GLY A 399 50.95 -3.16 -5.25
C GLY A 399 50.90 -1.79 -5.93
N HIS A 400 52.06 -1.28 -6.31
CA HIS A 400 52.20 0.00 -7.01
C HIS A 400 52.20 -0.15 -8.53
N ASP A 401 52.40 -1.37 -9.04
CA ASP A 401 52.39 -1.70 -10.47
C ASP A 401 50.95 -1.74 -11.00
N TRP A 402 50.68 -1.01 -12.09
CA TRP A 402 49.33 -0.88 -12.66
C TRP A 402 48.73 -2.23 -13.09
N PHE A 403 49.51 -3.12 -13.69
CA PHE A 403 49.02 -4.43 -14.16
C PHE A 403 48.90 -5.45 -13.02
N GLN A 404 49.71 -5.34 -11.96
CA GLN A 404 49.51 -6.07 -10.70
C GLN A 404 48.19 -5.67 -10.05
N LEU A 405 47.88 -4.37 -10.01
CA LEU A 405 46.65 -3.84 -9.47
C LEU A 405 45.43 -4.35 -10.27
N GLN A 406 45.52 -4.29 -11.60
CA GLN A 406 44.52 -4.85 -12.53
C GLN A 406 44.26 -6.33 -12.26
N ARG A 407 45.32 -7.17 -12.23
CA ARG A 407 45.21 -8.60 -11.94
C ARG A 407 44.58 -8.87 -10.58
N THR A 408 45.01 -8.13 -9.56
CA THR A 408 44.47 -8.27 -8.20
C THR A 408 42.97 -7.99 -8.14
N LEU A 409 42.50 -6.94 -8.84
CA LEU A 409 41.07 -6.62 -8.91
C LEU A 409 40.28 -7.69 -9.70
N GLN A 410 40.85 -8.21 -10.79
CA GLN A 410 40.27 -9.30 -11.57
C GLN A 410 40.14 -10.59 -10.75
N ASP A 411 41.20 -11.00 -10.05
CA ASP A 411 41.21 -12.18 -9.17
C ASP A 411 40.16 -12.06 -8.06
N LEU A 412 39.92 -10.84 -7.58
CA LEU A 412 38.89 -10.56 -6.58
C LEU A 412 37.49 -10.41 -7.16
N GLY A 413 37.34 -10.42 -8.49
CA GLY A 413 36.10 -10.19 -9.19
C GLY A 413 35.50 -8.81 -8.91
N ILE A 414 36.34 -7.77 -8.86
CA ILE A 414 35.94 -6.37 -8.63
C ILE A 414 36.04 -5.60 -9.95
N PRO A 415 34.94 -5.42 -10.69
CA PRO A 415 34.96 -4.64 -11.93
C PRO A 415 35.09 -3.14 -11.63
N VAL A 416 35.87 -2.45 -12.46
CA VAL A 416 36.08 -0.99 -12.41
C VAL A 416 35.41 -0.35 -13.62
N TYR A 417 34.62 0.70 -13.38
CA TYR A 417 34.01 1.52 -14.41
C TYR A 417 34.40 2.97 -14.18
N THR A 418 34.91 3.63 -15.20
CA THR A 418 35.48 4.97 -15.07
C THR A 418 34.65 6.01 -15.81
N PHE A 419 34.36 7.11 -15.14
CA PHE A 419 33.79 8.33 -15.72
C PHE A 419 34.87 9.40 -15.70
N HIS A 420 35.44 9.65 -16.88
CA HIS A 420 36.54 10.61 -17.05
C HIS A 420 35.99 11.97 -17.48
N SER A 421 36.63 13.05 -17.04
CA SER A 421 36.35 14.39 -17.53
C SER A 421 36.56 14.53 -19.05
N PRO A 422 35.92 15.52 -19.71
CA PRO A 422 36.19 15.80 -21.11
C PRO A 422 37.68 16.12 -21.32
N THR A 423 38.34 15.38 -22.20
CA THR A 423 39.76 15.59 -22.53
C THR A 423 40.02 15.41 -24.03
N ARG A 424 41.07 16.08 -24.51
CA ARG A 424 41.63 15.88 -25.85
C ARG A 424 42.91 15.04 -25.83
N ASP A 425 43.51 14.89 -24.65
CA ASP A 425 44.64 13.99 -24.41
C ASP A 425 44.11 12.68 -23.81
N TYR A 426 44.28 11.61 -24.56
CA TYR A 426 43.78 10.29 -24.21
C TYR A 426 44.77 9.46 -23.38
N LEU A 427 45.92 10.01 -23.00
CA LEU A 427 46.87 9.35 -22.12
C LEU A 427 46.22 8.98 -20.77
N SER A 428 45.47 9.89 -20.16
CA SER A 428 44.82 9.62 -18.88
C SER A 428 43.69 8.58 -18.99
N PRO A 429 42.69 8.77 -19.88
CA PRO A 429 41.65 7.76 -20.10
C PRO A 429 42.17 6.36 -20.45
N SER A 430 43.31 6.24 -21.14
CA SER A 430 43.82 4.92 -21.55
C SER A 430 44.29 4.07 -20.37
N PHE A 431 44.89 4.65 -19.33
CA PHE A 431 45.23 3.92 -18.10
C PHE A 431 43.99 3.22 -17.53
N TYR A 432 42.86 3.94 -17.52
CA TYR A 432 41.59 3.42 -17.05
C TYR A 432 40.96 2.42 -18.02
N GLY A 433 41.19 2.55 -19.32
CA GLY A 433 40.79 1.57 -20.34
C GLY A 433 41.35 0.17 -20.06
N ALA A 434 42.62 0.08 -19.65
CA ALA A 434 43.24 -1.19 -19.22
C ALA A 434 42.60 -1.75 -17.92
N MET A 435 42.09 -0.88 -17.06
CA MET A 435 41.42 -1.29 -15.81
C MET A 435 39.96 -1.68 -16.01
N GLY A 436 39.29 -1.15 -17.02
CA GLY A 436 37.87 -1.40 -17.28
C GLY A 436 37.19 -0.42 -18.23
N PRO A 437 35.89 -0.64 -18.49
CA PRO A 437 35.13 0.22 -19.37
C PRO A 437 35.17 1.68 -18.92
N THR A 438 35.55 2.57 -19.83
CA THR A 438 35.74 4.00 -19.57
C THR A 438 34.75 4.81 -20.38
N VAL A 439 34.18 5.84 -19.77
CA VAL A 439 33.22 6.77 -20.36
C VAL A 439 33.82 8.16 -20.23
N ILE A 440 34.26 8.74 -21.35
CA ILE A 440 34.71 10.13 -21.39
C ILE A 440 33.47 11.01 -21.52
N LEU A 441 33.17 11.78 -20.47
CA LEU A 441 31.99 12.62 -20.44
C LEU A 441 32.15 13.80 -21.42
N PRO A 442 31.12 14.17 -22.19
CA PRO A 442 31.20 15.29 -23.13
C PRO A 442 31.12 16.65 -22.41
N GLN A 443 30.50 16.70 -21.23
CA GLN A 443 30.44 17.89 -20.37
C GLN A 443 30.25 17.49 -18.91
N LEU A 444 30.72 18.36 -18.01
CA LEU A 444 30.63 18.18 -16.56
C LEU A 444 29.37 18.87 -16.02
N SER A 445 28.22 18.21 -16.19
CA SER A 445 26.94 18.64 -15.60
C SER A 445 26.35 17.53 -14.74
N SER A 446 25.61 17.91 -13.70
CA SER A 446 24.95 16.94 -12.81
C SER A 446 23.97 16.06 -13.58
N THR A 447 23.33 16.58 -14.63
CA THR A 447 22.42 15.80 -15.48
C THR A 447 23.16 14.69 -16.21
N ILE A 448 24.26 15.00 -16.90
CA ILE A 448 25.03 14.00 -17.67
C ILE A 448 25.70 12.98 -16.75
N ILE A 449 26.31 13.43 -15.65
CA ILE A 449 26.97 12.51 -14.70
C ILE A 449 25.93 11.56 -14.07
N THR A 450 24.75 12.07 -13.70
CA THR A 450 23.67 11.24 -13.14
C THR A 450 23.16 10.26 -14.18
N GLU A 451 22.89 10.73 -15.39
CA GLU A 451 22.38 9.91 -16.47
C GLU A 451 23.36 8.78 -16.84
N ALA A 452 24.65 9.09 -17.04
CA ALA A 452 25.66 8.08 -17.34
C ALA A 452 25.84 7.09 -16.18
N THR A 453 25.84 7.57 -14.93
CA THR A 453 25.95 6.70 -13.74
C THR A 453 24.73 5.79 -13.60
N MET A 454 23.52 6.34 -13.72
CA MET A 454 22.27 5.57 -13.63
C MET A 454 22.13 4.60 -14.79
N GLY A 455 22.50 5.02 -16.00
CA GLY A 455 22.46 4.18 -17.19
C GLY A 455 23.37 2.97 -17.07
N LEU A 456 24.61 3.17 -16.62
CA LEU A 456 25.51 2.06 -16.29
C LEU A 456 24.88 1.16 -15.22
N LEU A 457 24.42 1.73 -14.10
CA LEU A 457 23.83 0.96 -13.00
C LEU A 457 22.65 0.10 -13.46
N LEU A 458 21.74 0.66 -14.26
CA LEU A 458 20.57 -0.04 -14.80
C LEU A 458 20.97 -1.18 -15.73
N GLN A 459 21.94 -0.97 -16.62
CA GLN A 459 22.44 -2.03 -17.51
C GLN A 459 23.12 -3.16 -16.72
N LEU A 460 23.91 -2.84 -15.68
CA LEU A 460 24.49 -3.84 -14.79
C LEU A 460 23.40 -4.68 -14.08
N MET A 461 22.23 -4.09 -13.82
CA MET A 461 21.05 -4.76 -13.26
C MET A 461 20.19 -5.52 -14.30
N ALA A 462 20.65 -5.65 -15.54
CA ALA A 462 19.90 -6.19 -16.68
C ALA A 462 18.58 -5.43 -16.96
N GLN A 463 18.58 -4.11 -16.76
CA GLN A 463 17.48 -3.23 -17.13
C GLN A 463 17.82 -2.50 -18.42
N THR A 464 16.80 -2.18 -19.23
CA THR A 464 16.97 -1.38 -20.42
C THR A 464 17.31 0.06 -20.05
N PHE A 465 18.17 0.68 -20.86
CA PHE A 465 18.53 2.08 -20.74
C PHE A 465 18.93 2.62 -22.10
N GLU A 466 18.41 3.79 -22.44
CA GLU A 466 18.74 4.52 -23.66
C GLU A 466 19.28 5.89 -23.28
N VAL A 467 20.34 6.32 -23.98
CA VAL A 467 20.93 7.64 -23.77
C VAL A 467 19.98 8.70 -24.32
N THR A 468 19.70 9.71 -23.52
CA THR A 468 18.84 10.84 -23.90
C THR A 468 19.45 11.57 -25.09
N ILE A 469 18.60 11.90 -26.07
CA ILE A 469 19.00 12.65 -27.25
C ILE A 469 19.66 13.97 -26.82
N GLY A 470 20.90 14.20 -27.26
CA GLY A 470 21.69 15.39 -26.94
C GLY A 470 22.68 15.22 -25.79
N SER A 471 22.61 14.12 -25.01
CA SER A 471 23.61 13.84 -23.96
C SER A 471 24.94 13.34 -24.53
N ASN A 472 24.94 12.64 -25.67
CA ASN A 472 26.11 12.32 -26.50
C ASN A 472 27.32 11.66 -25.80
N PHE A 473 27.14 11.03 -24.65
CA PHE A 473 28.20 10.22 -24.02
C PHE A 473 28.20 8.80 -24.57
N ALA A 474 29.37 8.17 -24.58
CA ALA A 474 29.64 6.90 -25.24
C ALA A 474 30.63 6.08 -24.43
N ARG A 475 30.72 4.77 -24.69
CA ARG A 475 31.78 3.93 -24.15
C ARG A 475 33.04 4.18 -24.99
N SER A 476 34.15 4.55 -24.37
CA SER A 476 35.42 4.75 -25.06
C SER A 476 36.21 3.45 -25.08
N SER A 477 36.52 2.94 -26.26
CA SER A 477 37.43 1.82 -26.46
C SER A 477 38.78 2.30 -26.97
N PHE A 478 39.83 1.60 -26.55
CA PHE A 478 41.21 1.92 -26.88
C PHE A 478 41.79 0.73 -27.65
N THR A 479 42.54 1.02 -28.72
CA THR A 479 43.25 -0.02 -29.47
C THR A 479 44.72 0.36 -29.63
N HIS A 480 45.59 -0.64 -29.58
CA HIS A 480 47.03 -0.50 -29.79
C HIS A 480 47.44 -1.43 -30.93
N LYS A 481 47.95 -0.86 -32.04
CA LYS A 481 48.35 -1.63 -33.24
C LYS A 481 47.24 -2.54 -33.80
N GLY A 482 45.98 -2.14 -33.66
CA GLY A 482 44.82 -2.90 -34.14
C GLY A 482 44.25 -3.91 -33.13
N GLU A 483 44.93 -4.15 -32.00
CA GLU A 483 44.45 -5.02 -30.93
C GLU A 483 43.75 -4.22 -29.82
N PRO A 484 42.74 -4.79 -29.14
CA PRO A 484 42.08 -4.14 -27.99
C PRO A 484 43.07 -3.84 -26.85
N PHE A 485 43.03 -2.61 -26.35
CA PHE A 485 43.71 -2.20 -25.13
C PHE A 485 42.66 -2.02 -24.02
N ASP A 486 42.28 -3.14 -23.42
CA ASP A 486 41.27 -3.23 -22.37
C ASP A 486 41.72 -4.15 -21.22
N GLN A 487 40.79 -4.58 -20.35
CA GLN A 487 41.07 -5.51 -19.25
C GLN A 487 41.70 -6.84 -19.66
N SER A 488 41.61 -7.24 -20.93
CA SER A 488 42.26 -8.47 -21.43
C SER A 488 43.75 -8.28 -21.70
N PHE A 489 44.21 -7.03 -21.84
CA PHE A 489 45.61 -6.72 -22.01
C PHE A 489 46.35 -6.94 -20.69
N SER A 490 47.39 -7.78 -20.72
CA SER A 490 48.23 -8.07 -19.56
C SER A 490 49.70 -7.92 -19.95
N ALA A 491 50.44 -7.14 -19.16
CA ALA A 491 51.89 -7.06 -19.24
C ALA A 491 52.54 -7.48 -17.93
N GLN A 492 53.86 -7.67 -17.91
CA GLN A 492 54.56 -8.04 -16.68
C GLN A 492 54.68 -6.85 -15.74
N ASP A 493 55.02 -5.68 -16.29
CA ASP A 493 55.31 -4.45 -15.57
C ASP A 493 54.61 -3.25 -16.25
N GLU A 494 54.27 -2.22 -15.48
CA GLU A 494 53.61 -1.00 -15.96
C GLU A 494 54.41 -0.22 -17.01
N THR A 495 55.73 -0.44 -17.08
CA THR A 495 56.60 0.11 -18.14
C THR A 495 56.22 -0.34 -19.55
N ASP A 496 55.47 -1.43 -19.69
CA ASP A 496 54.98 -1.94 -20.97
C ASP A 496 53.71 -1.25 -21.48
N ILE A 497 53.21 -0.22 -20.78
CA ILE A 497 52.05 0.56 -21.23
C ILE A 497 52.38 1.28 -22.55
N PRO A 498 51.56 1.11 -23.61
CA PRO A 498 51.79 1.78 -24.88
C PRO A 498 51.81 3.31 -24.73
N PRO A 499 52.69 4.03 -25.47
CA PRO A 499 52.67 5.48 -25.47
C PRO A 499 51.34 5.99 -26.03
N ALA A 500 50.81 7.09 -25.48
CA ALA A 500 49.51 7.64 -25.89
C ALA A 500 49.39 7.88 -27.40
N SER A 501 50.49 8.26 -28.07
CA SER A 501 50.52 8.47 -29.52
C SER A 501 50.28 7.22 -30.36
N SER A 502 50.40 6.03 -29.76
CA SER A 502 50.18 4.74 -30.42
C SER A 502 48.78 4.17 -30.21
N LEU A 503 47.98 4.83 -29.36
CA LEU A 503 46.63 4.41 -29.03
C LEU A 503 45.62 5.13 -29.90
N VAL A 504 44.64 4.37 -30.41
CA VAL A 504 43.49 4.91 -31.14
C VAL A 504 42.26 4.76 -30.25
N VAL A 505 41.53 5.86 -30.06
CA VAL A 505 40.29 5.89 -29.29
C VAL A 505 39.10 5.87 -30.22
N THR A 506 38.17 4.97 -29.96
CA THR A 506 36.89 4.86 -30.68
C THR A 506 35.73 4.98 -29.69
N ASN A 507 34.73 5.78 -30.05
CA ASN A 507 33.50 5.88 -29.27
C ASN A 507 32.51 4.83 -29.76
N GLU A 508 32.12 3.95 -28.86
CA GLU A 508 31.16 2.89 -29.08
C GLU A 508 29.82 3.21 -28.41
N THR A 509 28.80 2.42 -28.75
CA THR A 509 27.50 2.52 -28.10
C THR A 509 27.64 2.35 -26.58
N PHE A 510 26.83 3.11 -25.84
CA PHE A 510 26.82 3.07 -24.37
C PHE A 510 26.14 1.79 -23.86
N VAL A 511 26.82 0.65 -24.03
CA VAL A 511 26.32 -0.68 -23.71
C VAL A 511 27.31 -1.43 -22.83
N PHE A 512 26.83 -2.03 -21.74
CA PHE A 512 27.61 -2.78 -20.76
C PHE A 512 26.95 -4.12 -20.45
N ALA A 513 27.76 -5.16 -20.28
CA ALA A 513 27.28 -6.49 -19.93
C ALA A 513 26.68 -6.52 -18.51
N PRO A 514 25.48 -7.11 -18.30
CA PRO A 514 24.89 -7.23 -16.98
C PRO A 514 25.73 -8.10 -16.04
N LEU A 515 25.78 -7.72 -14.76
CA LEU A 515 26.45 -8.51 -13.73
C LEU A 515 25.44 -9.46 -13.08
N GLU A 516 25.70 -10.76 -13.12
CA GLU A 516 24.76 -11.79 -12.66
C GLU A 516 24.28 -11.57 -11.21
N TRP A 517 25.15 -11.06 -10.34
CA TRP A 517 24.83 -10.78 -8.94
C TRP A 517 24.12 -9.43 -8.72
N MET A 518 24.05 -8.57 -9.73
CA MET A 518 23.30 -7.31 -9.73
C MET A 518 21.93 -7.41 -10.39
N LYS A 519 21.63 -8.47 -11.13
CA LYS A 519 20.31 -8.67 -11.74
C LYS A 519 19.21 -8.61 -10.67
N VAL A 520 18.22 -7.76 -10.88
CA VAL A 520 17.05 -7.61 -10.00
C VAL A 520 15.80 -7.61 -10.85
N ASP A 521 14.82 -8.43 -10.48
CA ASP A 521 13.46 -8.26 -10.99
C ASP A 521 12.81 -7.05 -10.30
N LEU A 522 12.83 -5.91 -10.99
CA LEU A 522 12.23 -4.68 -10.49
C LEU A 522 10.70 -4.77 -10.38
N ASN A 523 10.03 -5.57 -11.21
CA ASN A 523 8.57 -5.74 -11.10
C ASN A 523 8.20 -6.46 -9.80
N GLY A 524 9.09 -7.29 -9.26
CA GLY A 524 8.96 -7.89 -7.92
C GLY A 524 8.85 -6.87 -6.77
N LEU A 525 9.25 -5.60 -6.98
CA LEU A 525 9.09 -4.52 -5.99
C LEU A 525 7.62 -4.07 -5.83
N LEU A 526 6.80 -4.21 -6.88
CA LEU A 526 5.40 -3.78 -6.86
C LEU A 526 4.54 -4.56 -5.86
N PRO A 527 4.51 -5.92 -5.86
CA PRO A 527 3.77 -6.67 -4.85
C PRO A 527 4.38 -6.53 -3.45
N LEU A 528 5.69 -6.28 -3.35
CA LEU A 528 6.38 -6.04 -2.08
C LEU A 528 5.87 -4.77 -1.39
N PHE A 529 5.58 -3.70 -2.13
CA PHE A 529 5.01 -2.46 -1.58
C PHE A 529 3.70 -2.68 -0.81
N GLY A 530 2.85 -3.59 -1.30
CA GLY A 530 1.60 -3.94 -0.62
C GLY A 530 1.81 -4.78 0.64
N ARG A 531 2.77 -5.72 0.61
CA ARG A 531 2.97 -6.74 1.65
C ARG A 531 3.92 -6.32 2.77
N ASP A 532 4.88 -5.45 2.48
CA ASP A 532 5.96 -5.04 3.39
C ASP A 532 5.82 -3.55 3.76
N ALA A 533 5.49 -3.29 5.03
CA ALA A 533 5.35 -1.93 5.54
C ALA A 533 6.68 -1.18 5.62
N ASP A 534 7.80 -1.86 5.89
CA ASP A 534 9.13 -1.24 5.94
C ASP A 534 9.56 -0.81 4.53
N PHE A 535 9.31 -1.64 3.52
CA PHE A 535 9.56 -1.28 2.13
C PHE A 535 8.66 -0.13 1.66
N ARG A 536 7.36 -0.16 2.00
CA ARG A 536 6.45 0.95 1.70
C ARG A 536 6.94 2.26 2.34
N ASN A 537 7.40 2.21 3.59
CA ASN A 537 8.00 3.36 4.26
C ASN A 537 9.28 3.85 3.58
N LEU A 538 10.13 2.93 3.11
CA LEU A 538 11.32 3.27 2.33
C LEU A 538 10.95 4.00 1.05
N VAL A 539 9.97 3.52 0.29
CA VAL A 539 9.50 4.15 -0.97
C VAL A 539 8.97 5.56 -0.70
N MET A 540 8.03 5.71 0.25
CA MET A 540 7.43 7.01 0.59
C MET A 540 8.50 8.02 1.04
N LYS A 541 9.41 7.61 1.93
CA LYS A 541 10.51 8.47 2.41
C LYS A 541 11.50 8.82 1.29
N THR A 542 11.71 7.92 0.34
CA THR A 542 12.60 8.17 -0.80
C THR A 542 11.99 9.22 -1.71
N PHE A 543 10.70 9.12 -2.04
CA PHE A 543 9.99 10.15 -2.81
C PHE A 543 9.93 11.50 -2.10
N GLU A 544 9.81 11.51 -0.78
CA GLU A 544 9.85 12.73 0.03
C GLU A 544 11.13 13.56 -0.20
N VAL A 545 12.26 12.89 -0.42
CA VAL A 545 13.57 13.52 -0.66
C VAL A 545 13.77 13.81 -2.15
N ILE A 546 13.26 12.96 -3.04
CA ILE A 546 13.49 13.08 -4.49
C ILE A 546 12.56 14.11 -5.16
N PHE A 547 11.36 14.38 -4.64
CA PHE A 547 10.42 15.35 -5.21
C PHE A 547 10.84 16.80 -4.93
N ARG A 548 12.02 17.16 -5.45
CA ARG A 548 12.63 18.48 -5.43
C ARG A 548 13.31 18.73 -6.77
N PRO A 549 13.41 19.99 -7.25
CA PRO A 549 13.97 20.29 -8.57
C PRO A 549 15.37 19.72 -8.79
N GLU A 550 16.18 19.68 -7.72
CA GLU A 550 17.56 19.19 -7.78
C GLU A 550 17.66 17.67 -7.98
N ASN A 551 16.61 16.89 -7.68
CA ASN A 551 16.70 15.42 -7.62
C ASN A 551 15.67 14.68 -8.50
N VAL A 552 14.59 15.34 -8.91
CA VAL A 552 13.42 14.69 -9.53
C VAL A 552 13.73 13.98 -10.85
N LEU A 553 14.77 14.39 -11.59
CA LEU A 553 15.17 13.71 -12.82
C LEU A 553 15.58 12.25 -12.59
N SER A 554 16.09 11.93 -11.40
CA SER A 554 16.54 10.59 -11.06
C SER A 554 15.46 9.51 -11.09
N VAL A 555 14.17 9.86 -10.91
CA VAL A 555 13.05 8.90 -11.05
C VAL A 555 12.66 8.63 -12.49
N THR A 556 13.11 9.45 -13.44
CA THR A 556 12.70 9.33 -14.85
C THR A 556 13.47 8.26 -15.60
N TYR A 557 14.67 7.88 -15.12
CA TYR A 557 15.54 6.90 -15.78
C TYR A 557 15.03 5.46 -15.74
N ASN A 558 13.98 5.15 -14.95
CA ASN A 558 13.36 3.84 -14.97
C ASN A 558 11.84 3.91 -14.69
N PRO A 559 11.00 3.24 -15.49
CA PRO A 559 9.54 3.28 -15.34
C PRO A 559 9.03 2.71 -14.01
N ILE A 560 9.83 1.89 -13.29
CA ILE A 560 9.42 1.32 -12.00
C ILE A 560 9.05 2.40 -10.98
N PHE A 561 9.71 3.55 -10.99
CA PHE A 561 9.41 4.64 -10.07
C PHE A 561 8.03 5.25 -10.35
N GLY A 562 7.64 5.32 -11.62
CA GLY A 562 6.30 5.74 -12.01
C GLY A 562 5.25 4.77 -11.46
N LYS A 563 5.47 3.46 -11.62
CA LYS A 563 4.58 2.42 -11.08
C LYS A 563 4.48 2.46 -9.55
N LEU A 564 5.61 2.61 -8.86
CA LEU A 564 5.65 2.77 -7.40
C LEU A 564 4.95 4.04 -6.95
N TRP A 565 5.12 5.15 -7.66
CA TRP A 565 4.40 6.39 -7.39
C TRP A 565 2.89 6.20 -7.52
N ARG A 566 2.41 5.48 -8.54
CA ARG A 566 0.99 5.14 -8.66
C ARG A 566 0.49 4.24 -7.54
N LEU A 567 1.31 3.33 -7.02
CA LEU A 567 0.96 2.58 -5.81
C LEU A 567 0.86 3.49 -4.58
N CYS A 568 1.75 4.47 -4.42
CA CYS A 568 1.65 5.49 -3.38
C CYS A 568 0.34 6.27 -3.52
N CYS A 569 -0.02 6.75 -4.72
CA CYS A 569 -1.28 7.46 -4.96
C CYS A 569 -2.54 6.65 -4.63
N ARG A 570 -2.46 5.31 -4.60
CA ARG A 570 -3.58 4.44 -4.18
C ARG A 570 -3.74 4.39 -2.66
N GLN A 571 -2.70 4.74 -1.89
CA GLN A 571 -2.73 4.76 -0.43
C GLN A 571 -3.34 6.08 0.09
N ARG A 572 -4.60 6.38 -0.29
CA ARG A 572 -5.26 7.66 0.06
C ARG A 572 -5.48 7.87 1.56
N LEU A 573 -5.48 6.80 2.34
CA LEU A 573 -5.58 6.86 3.80
C LEU A 573 -4.23 7.07 4.49
N ASP A 574 -3.12 7.09 3.74
CA ASP A 574 -1.80 7.36 4.29
C ASP A 574 -1.59 8.89 4.36
N PRO A 575 -1.43 9.48 5.57
CA PRO A 575 -1.36 10.93 5.73
C PRO A 575 -0.14 11.56 5.05
N ARG A 576 0.86 10.77 4.67
CA ARG A 576 2.06 11.26 3.96
C ARG A 576 1.78 11.56 2.49
N LEU A 577 0.72 11.00 1.90
CA LEU A 577 0.45 11.12 0.47
C LEU A 577 0.17 12.58 0.07
N ASP A 578 -0.53 13.34 0.91
CA ASP A 578 -0.86 14.74 0.63
C ASP A 578 0.41 15.60 0.54
N ASP A 579 1.35 15.43 1.48
CA ASP A 579 2.65 16.11 1.46
C ASP A 579 3.48 15.72 0.21
N LEU A 580 3.54 14.43 -0.13
CA LEU A 580 4.25 13.96 -1.33
C LEU A 580 3.64 14.53 -2.62
N THR A 581 2.31 14.54 -2.71
CA THR A 581 1.60 15.07 -3.87
C THR A 581 1.84 16.58 -3.99
N ALA A 582 1.76 17.32 -2.88
CA ALA A 582 2.07 18.75 -2.85
C ALA A 582 3.50 19.04 -3.30
N LYS A 583 4.49 18.30 -2.78
CA LYS A 583 5.91 18.44 -3.17
C LYS A 583 6.11 18.22 -4.66
N LEU A 584 5.54 17.16 -5.24
CA LEU A 584 5.66 16.90 -6.67
C LEU A 584 4.96 17.97 -7.51
N SER A 585 3.75 18.39 -7.12
CA SER A 585 2.99 19.45 -7.80
C SER A 585 3.69 20.81 -7.74
N GLN A 586 4.43 21.13 -6.67
CA GLN A 586 5.24 22.34 -6.56
C GLN A 586 6.57 22.22 -7.32
N CYS A 587 7.15 21.01 -7.38
CA CYS A 587 8.40 20.75 -8.06
C CYS A 587 8.29 20.92 -9.58
N VAL A 588 7.24 20.39 -10.21
CA VAL A 588 7.13 20.36 -11.70
C VAL A 588 7.15 21.77 -12.33
N PRO A 589 6.43 22.78 -11.81
CA PRO A 589 6.50 24.15 -12.33
C PRO A 589 7.88 24.82 -12.22
N MET A 590 8.72 24.41 -11.27
CA MET A 590 10.06 24.97 -11.07
C MET A 590 11.09 24.44 -12.08
N LEU A 591 10.76 23.38 -12.82
CA LEU A 591 11.63 22.81 -13.85
C LEU A 591 11.55 23.65 -15.14
N THR A 592 12.67 23.74 -15.86
CA THR A 592 12.77 24.46 -17.13
C THR A 592 13.34 23.57 -18.24
N GLY A 593 13.05 23.92 -19.50
CA GLY A 593 13.60 23.24 -20.68
C GLY A 593 13.29 21.73 -20.73
N GLY A 594 14.29 20.93 -21.12
CA GLY A 594 14.17 19.48 -21.28
C GLY A 594 13.83 18.73 -19.99
N ALA A 595 14.26 19.22 -18.82
CA ALA A 595 13.95 18.59 -17.53
C ALA A 595 12.45 18.54 -17.24
N LYS A 596 11.71 19.61 -17.59
CA LYS A 596 10.25 19.66 -17.44
C LYS A 596 9.55 18.68 -18.38
N VAL A 597 10.03 18.55 -19.61
CA VAL A 597 9.51 17.61 -20.61
C VAL A 597 9.69 16.18 -20.11
N GLN A 598 10.91 15.81 -19.71
CA GLN A 598 11.25 14.47 -19.23
C GLN A 598 10.41 14.03 -18.02
N VAL A 599 10.21 14.90 -17.02
CA VAL A 599 9.35 14.58 -15.87
C VAL A 599 7.88 14.47 -16.26
N SER A 600 7.42 15.28 -17.21
CA SER A 600 6.04 15.23 -17.71
C SER A 600 5.77 13.93 -18.48
N GLU A 601 6.71 13.51 -19.32
CA GLU A 601 6.68 12.21 -20.01
C GLU A 601 6.69 11.06 -19.02
N TRP A 602 7.57 11.07 -18.02
CA TRP A 602 7.59 10.07 -16.95
C TRP A 602 6.26 10.00 -16.18
N LEU A 603 5.64 11.15 -15.87
CA LEU A 603 4.34 11.20 -15.22
C LEU A 603 3.23 10.60 -16.10
N GLU A 604 3.30 10.77 -17.41
CA GLU A 604 2.35 10.19 -18.34
C GLU A 604 2.58 8.68 -18.51
N GLU A 605 3.83 8.26 -18.66
CA GLU A 605 4.26 6.87 -18.78
C GLU A 605 4.00 6.05 -17.51
N SER A 606 4.01 6.69 -16.34
CA SER A 606 3.64 6.00 -15.09
C SER A 606 2.21 5.44 -15.07
N TYR A 607 1.34 5.88 -15.98
CA TYR A 607 0.00 5.31 -16.17
C TYR A 607 -0.04 4.14 -17.16
N ASN A 608 1.07 3.82 -17.81
CA ASN A 608 1.18 2.71 -18.75
C ASN A 608 1.26 1.37 -18.00
N ASP A 609 0.20 0.57 -18.12
CA ASP A 609 0.06 -0.77 -17.56
C ASP A 609 0.12 -1.86 -18.67
N SER A 610 0.69 -1.55 -19.85
CA SER A 610 0.75 -2.48 -21.01
C SER A 610 1.31 -3.84 -20.64
N GLN A 611 2.33 -3.91 -19.78
CA GLN A 611 2.88 -5.20 -19.34
C GLN A 611 1.86 -6.06 -18.59
N ARG A 612 1.12 -5.47 -17.64
CA ARG A 612 0.10 -6.19 -16.88
C ARG A 612 -1.04 -6.67 -17.79
N ILE A 613 -1.40 -5.86 -18.78
CA ILE A 613 -2.41 -6.21 -19.78
C ILE A 613 -1.92 -7.40 -20.62
N ARG A 614 -0.70 -7.34 -21.16
CA ARG A 614 -0.08 -8.44 -21.92
C ARG A 614 -0.04 -9.74 -21.09
N ASP A 615 0.41 -9.67 -19.84
CA ASP A 615 0.47 -10.83 -18.94
C ASP A 615 -0.93 -11.42 -18.69
N ALA A 616 -1.94 -10.56 -18.49
CA ALA A 616 -3.32 -11.00 -18.28
C ALA A 616 -3.93 -11.63 -19.55
N ILE A 617 -3.67 -11.06 -20.73
CA ILE A 617 -4.10 -11.59 -22.02
C ILE A 617 -3.43 -12.94 -22.29
N ALA A 618 -2.12 -13.04 -22.07
CA ALA A 618 -1.35 -14.27 -22.26
C ALA A 618 -1.87 -15.42 -21.37
N ASN A 619 -2.25 -15.10 -20.13
CA ASN A 619 -2.87 -16.06 -19.21
C ASN A 619 -4.32 -16.42 -19.60
N ALA A 620 -5.01 -15.56 -20.34
CA ALA A 620 -6.41 -15.70 -20.70
C ALA A 620 -6.60 -16.19 -22.15
N ALA A 621 -6.16 -17.43 -22.45
CA ALA A 621 -6.46 -18.16 -23.69
C ALA A 621 -6.45 -17.30 -24.99
N PRO A 622 -5.26 -16.99 -25.57
CA PRO A 622 -5.06 -15.93 -26.56
C PRO A 622 -5.72 -16.17 -27.95
N LEU A 623 -6.29 -17.35 -28.21
CA LEU A 623 -6.85 -17.73 -29.51
C LEU A 623 -8.39 -17.79 -29.52
N GLY A 624 -9.05 -17.34 -28.45
CA GLY A 624 -10.50 -17.35 -28.31
C GLY A 624 -11.20 -16.08 -28.82
N PRO A 625 -12.53 -15.98 -28.65
CA PRO A 625 -13.28 -14.78 -29.00
C PRO A 625 -12.79 -13.57 -28.22
N CYS A 626 -12.78 -12.41 -28.87
CA CYS A 626 -12.20 -11.18 -28.32
C CYS A 626 -13.00 -9.93 -28.70
N PHE A 627 -12.76 -8.86 -27.95
CA PHE A 627 -13.22 -7.52 -28.27
C PHE A 627 -12.12 -6.69 -28.89
N THR A 628 -12.45 -5.95 -29.94
CA THR A 628 -11.61 -4.89 -30.51
C THR A 628 -12.42 -3.60 -30.57
N LEU A 629 -11.76 -2.48 -30.88
CA LEU A 629 -12.42 -1.19 -31.03
C LEU A 629 -12.24 -0.66 -32.45
N ASP A 630 -13.32 -0.18 -33.06
CA ASP A 630 -13.23 0.60 -34.29
C ASP A 630 -12.77 2.03 -33.96
N ILE A 631 -11.48 2.27 -34.15
CA ILE A 631 -10.82 3.55 -33.89
C ILE A 631 -11.13 4.52 -35.04
N GLY A 632 -12.38 4.97 -35.11
CA GLY A 632 -12.75 6.16 -35.90
C GLY A 632 -12.19 7.45 -35.26
N HIS A 633 -12.66 8.62 -35.67
CA HIS A 633 -12.26 9.87 -35.03
C HIS A 633 -12.69 9.88 -33.55
N LEU A 634 -11.71 9.95 -32.64
CA LEU A 634 -11.90 10.04 -31.20
C LEU A 634 -11.97 11.51 -30.80
N SER A 635 -13.05 11.92 -30.11
CA SER A 635 -13.21 13.28 -29.59
C SER A 635 -12.69 13.46 -28.16
N MET A 636 -12.26 12.38 -27.49
CA MET A 636 -11.92 12.35 -26.07
C MET A 636 -10.41 12.15 -25.84
N SER A 637 -9.88 12.75 -24.77
CA SER A 637 -8.48 12.61 -24.36
C SER A 637 -8.25 11.45 -23.38
N LYS A 638 -7.02 10.91 -23.31
CA LYS A 638 -6.61 9.92 -22.31
C LYS A 638 -6.79 10.40 -20.86
N ALA A 639 -6.68 11.71 -20.63
CA ALA A 639 -6.90 12.32 -19.32
C ALA A 639 -8.38 12.28 -18.90
N SER A 640 -9.30 12.46 -19.86
CA SER A 640 -10.75 12.41 -19.64
C SER A 640 -11.22 11.02 -19.18
N ILE A 641 -10.67 9.94 -19.75
CA ILE A 641 -11.00 8.57 -19.29
C ILE A 641 -10.45 8.32 -17.89
N ARG A 642 -9.22 8.77 -17.62
CA ARG A 642 -8.59 8.63 -16.29
C ARG A 642 -9.36 9.40 -15.21
N SER A 643 -10.02 10.51 -15.56
CA SER A 643 -10.85 11.26 -14.63
C SER A 643 -12.22 10.64 -14.38
N LEU A 644 -12.67 9.63 -15.14
CA LEU A 644 -14.00 9.01 -14.99
C LEU A 644 -14.30 8.60 -13.54
N ALA A 645 -13.34 7.96 -12.86
CA ALA A 645 -13.49 7.51 -11.47
C ALA A 645 -13.53 8.66 -10.44
N ARG A 646 -13.08 9.87 -10.83
CA ARG A 646 -13.03 11.08 -10.00
C ARG A 646 -14.16 12.06 -10.30
N ALA A 647 -14.58 12.14 -11.56
CA ALA A 647 -15.58 13.09 -12.02
C ALA A 647 -16.21 12.54 -13.32
N PRO A 648 -17.34 11.81 -13.23
CA PRO A 648 -18.07 11.30 -14.38
C PRO A 648 -18.86 12.43 -15.05
N GLN A 649 -18.14 13.44 -15.56
CA GLN A 649 -18.73 14.61 -16.22
C GLN A 649 -19.57 14.19 -17.44
N PRO A 650 -20.67 14.89 -17.77
CA PRO A 650 -21.56 14.51 -18.86
C PRO A 650 -20.83 14.23 -20.18
N GLY A 651 -19.89 15.09 -20.58
CA GLY A 651 -19.10 14.88 -21.81
C GLY A 651 -18.14 13.68 -21.76
N VAL A 652 -17.65 13.31 -20.57
CA VAL A 652 -16.83 12.10 -20.39
C VAL A 652 -17.71 10.84 -20.49
N LEU A 653 -18.89 10.86 -19.86
CA LEU A 653 -19.84 9.75 -19.94
C LEU A 653 -20.36 9.53 -21.37
N GLU A 654 -20.67 10.61 -22.09
CA GLU A 654 -21.03 10.56 -23.50
C GLU A 654 -19.89 9.96 -24.34
N GLY A 655 -18.66 10.42 -24.11
CA GLY A 655 -17.46 9.85 -24.74
C GLY A 655 -17.37 8.34 -24.51
N VAL A 656 -17.39 7.90 -23.25
CA VAL A 656 -17.33 6.48 -22.86
C VAL A 656 -18.46 5.67 -23.52
N GLN A 657 -19.70 6.18 -23.52
CA GLN A 657 -20.83 5.51 -24.16
C GLN A 657 -20.63 5.34 -25.68
N ASN A 658 -20.14 6.38 -26.37
CA ASN A 658 -19.85 6.33 -27.79
C ASN A 658 -18.76 5.30 -28.13
N ILE A 659 -17.77 5.12 -27.25
CA ILE A 659 -16.71 4.12 -27.40
C ILE A 659 -17.26 2.72 -27.22
N LEU A 660 -18.03 2.50 -26.15
CA LEU A 660 -18.65 1.20 -25.91
C LEU A 660 -19.54 0.80 -27.09
N ALA A 661 -20.29 1.75 -27.69
CA ALA A 661 -21.09 1.50 -28.88
C ALA A 661 -20.28 1.08 -30.12
N ARG A 662 -18.97 1.35 -30.18
CA ARG A 662 -18.05 0.97 -31.27
C ARG A 662 -17.26 -0.30 -30.98
N LEU A 663 -17.52 -0.96 -29.83
CA LEU A 663 -16.85 -2.20 -29.48
C LEU A 663 -17.31 -3.32 -30.41
N GLN A 664 -16.35 -3.97 -31.07
CA GLN A 664 -16.61 -5.06 -32.01
C GLN A 664 -16.29 -6.41 -31.35
N TYR A 665 -17.13 -7.41 -31.63
CA TYR A 665 -16.92 -8.78 -31.22
C TYR A 665 -16.35 -9.60 -32.38
N HIS A 666 -15.23 -10.29 -32.15
CA HIS A 666 -14.59 -11.17 -33.11
C HIS A 666 -14.49 -12.59 -32.55
N GLN A 667 -14.68 -13.60 -33.41
CA GLN A 667 -14.57 -15.01 -33.00
C GLN A 667 -13.12 -15.44 -32.74
N SER A 668 -12.17 -14.74 -33.33
CA SER A 668 -10.73 -14.92 -33.15
C SER A 668 -10.04 -13.56 -33.25
N PRO A 669 -8.84 -13.38 -32.68
CA PRO A 669 -8.07 -12.16 -32.86
C PRO A 669 -7.82 -11.88 -34.36
N PRO A 670 -7.89 -10.62 -34.81
CA PRO A 670 -7.51 -10.28 -36.17
C PRO A 670 -6.02 -10.56 -36.41
N ALA A 671 -5.64 -10.86 -37.66
CA ALA A 671 -4.24 -11.10 -38.01
C ALA A 671 -3.42 -9.81 -37.86
N TYR A 672 -2.67 -9.69 -36.77
CA TYR A 672 -1.73 -8.59 -36.55
C TYR A 672 -0.42 -8.85 -37.28
N SER A 673 0.30 -7.78 -37.65
CA SER A 673 1.62 -7.90 -38.26
C SER A 673 2.64 -8.43 -37.23
N ASP A 674 3.57 -9.28 -37.64
CA ASP A 674 4.62 -9.89 -36.78
C ASP A 674 5.65 -8.87 -36.23
N LYS A 675 5.29 -7.59 -36.10
CA LYS A 675 6.17 -6.58 -35.49
C LYS A 675 6.07 -6.70 -33.97
N GLU A 676 7.22 -6.92 -33.32
CA GLU A 676 7.37 -7.06 -31.86
C GLU A 676 6.88 -5.86 -31.02
N ASP A 677 6.40 -4.79 -31.68
CA ASP A 677 6.07 -3.48 -31.09
C ASP A 677 4.61 -3.03 -31.31
N ASP A 678 3.75 -3.86 -31.93
CA ASP A 678 2.31 -3.56 -32.01
C ASP A 678 1.65 -3.91 -30.67
N ASP A 679 1.24 -2.90 -29.89
CA ASP A 679 0.42 -3.10 -28.70
C ASP A 679 -0.78 -4.01 -29.03
N LEU A 680 -1.05 -5.03 -28.20
CA LEU A 680 -2.15 -5.98 -28.42
C LEU A 680 -3.51 -5.28 -28.28
N MET A 681 -4.02 -4.69 -29.36
CA MET A 681 -5.27 -3.92 -29.37
C MET A 681 -6.54 -4.81 -29.42
N TYR A 682 -6.56 -5.87 -28.62
CA TYR A 682 -7.72 -6.72 -28.39
C TYR A 682 -7.81 -7.18 -26.93
N LEU A 683 -9.02 -7.52 -26.47
CA LEU A 683 -9.26 -8.09 -25.14
C LEU A 683 -9.98 -9.44 -25.26
N PRO A 684 -9.39 -10.55 -24.80
CA PRO A 684 -10.05 -11.85 -24.80
C PRO A 684 -11.32 -11.86 -23.96
N LEU A 685 -12.37 -12.54 -24.44
CA LEU A 685 -13.60 -12.75 -23.67
C LEU A 685 -13.36 -13.60 -22.42
N SER A 686 -12.33 -14.44 -22.41
CA SER A 686 -11.89 -15.27 -21.29
C SER A 686 -11.35 -14.49 -20.09
N LEU A 687 -11.01 -13.20 -20.24
CA LEU A 687 -10.58 -12.36 -19.11
C LEU A 687 -11.63 -12.34 -18.00
N SER A 688 -11.21 -12.24 -16.74
CA SER A 688 -12.13 -12.05 -15.62
C SER A 688 -12.92 -10.74 -15.78
N ASN A 689 -14.11 -10.66 -15.17
CA ASN A 689 -14.92 -9.43 -15.22
C ASN A 689 -14.12 -8.20 -14.73
N GLU A 690 -13.35 -8.36 -13.65
CA GLU A 690 -12.48 -7.30 -13.13
C GLU A 690 -11.47 -6.81 -14.18
N TYR A 691 -10.75 -7.73 -14.84
CA TYR A 691 -9.77 -7.36 -15.84
C TYR A 691 -10.41 -6.80 -17.10
N LEU A 692 -11.51 -7.37 -17.57
CA LEU A 692 -12.21 -6.87 -18.75
C LEU A 692 -12.60 -5.40 -18.59
N PHE A 693 -13.35 -5.05 -17.54
CA PHE A 693 -13.80 -3.66 -17.33
C PHE A 693 -12.67 -2.71 -16.95
N SER A 694 -11.61 -3.20 -16.31
CA SER A 694 -10.42 -2.39 -16.02
C SER A 694 -9.61 -2.07 -17.28
N PHE A 695 -9.54 -3.01 -18.22
CA PHE A 695 -8.68 -2.89 -19.41
C PHE A 695 -9.39 -2.34 -20.64
N LEU A 696 -10.72 -2.17 -20.64
CA LEU A 696 -11.45 -1.58 -21.79
C LEU A 696 -10.80 -0.32 -22.39
N PRO A 697 -10.28 0.65 -21.61
CA PRO A 697 -9.59 1.82 -22.17
C PRO A 697 -8.31 1.53 -22.95
N HIS A 698 -7.69 0.37 -22.74
CA HIS A 698 -6.51 -0.08 -23.49
C HIS A 698 -6.77 -0.10 -24.99
N LEU A 699 -7.97 -0.53 -25.40
CA LEU A 699 -8.40 -0.58 -26.80
C LEU A 699 -8.44 0.80 -27.49
N MET A 700 -8.37 1.88 -26.71
CA MET A 700 -8.29 3.24 -27.24
C MET A 700 -6.90 3.85 -27.10
N PHE A 701 -6.36 3.73 -25.89
CA PHE A 701 -5.12 4.33 -25.47
C PHE A 701 -4.28 3.20 -24.88
N PRO A 702 -3.30 2.69 -25.64
CA PRO A 702 -2.46 1.60 -25.18
C PRO A 702 -1.91 1.83 -23.76
N GLY A 703 -1.82 0.75 -22.99
CA GLY A 703 -1.44 0.79 -21.58
C GLY A 703 -2.45 1.37 -20.57
N THR A 704 -3.59 1.92 -20.99
CA THR A 704 -4.51 2.60 -20.05
C THR A 704 -5.40 1.61 -19.28
N THR A 705 -5.41 1.70 -17.95
CA THR A 705 -6.29 0.88 -17.08
C THR A 705 -7.09 1.72 -16.08
N LEU A 706 -8.20 1.16 -15.60
CA LEU A 706 -9.05 1.79 -14.58
C LEU A 706 -8.90 1.11 -13.21
N SER A 707 -9.08 1.91 -12.16
CA SER A 707 -9.28 1.39 -10.80
C SER A 707 -10.58 0.60 -10.70
N GLN A 708 -10.77 -0.16 -9.61
CA GLN A 708 -12.01 -0.90 -9.35
C GLN A 708 -13.26 -0.01 -9.48
N ARG A 709 -13.20 1.22 -8.94
CA ARG A 709 -14.29 2.21 -9.08
C ARG A 709 -14.49 2.65 -10.52
N GLY A 710 -13.42 2.95 -11.26
CA GLY A 710 -13.53 3.31 -12.68
C GLY A 710 -14.14 2.19 -13.51
N ALA A 711 -13.69 0.95 -13.29
CA ALA A 711 -14.25 -0.24 -13.93
C ALA A 711 -15.73 -0.44 -13.57
N ALA A 712 -16.13 -0.22 -12.32
CA ALA A 712 -17.51 -0.27 -11.88
C ALA A 712 -18.38 0.79 -12.59
N LEU A 713 -17.88 2.02 -12.75
CA LEU A 713 -18.60 3.06 -13.50
C LEU A 713 -18.79 2.68 -14.98
N VAL A 714 -17.76 2.12 -15.63
CA VAL A 714 -17.88 1.65 -17.03
C VAL A 714 -18.90 0.52 -17.12
N ALA A 715 -18.85 -0.47 -16.22
CA ALA A 715 -19.84 -1.55 -16.16
C ALA A 715 -21.25 -0.99 -15.93
N LEU A 716 -21.40 0.00 -15.06
CA LEU A 716 -22.69 0.64 -14.80
C LEU A 716 -23.22 1.35 -16.06
N VAL A 717 -22.36 2.04 -16.81
CA VAL A 717 -22.72 2.63 -18.11
C VAL A 717 -23.16 1.55 -19.09
N CYS A 718 -22.50 0.39 -19.16
CA CYS A 718 -22.94 -0.74 -19.99
C CYS A 718 -24.34 -1.24 -19.61
N CYS A 719 -24.66 -1.32 -18.31
CA CYS A 719 -25.99 -1.71 -17.85
C CYS A 719 -27.05 -0.64 -18.16
N LEU A 720 -26.74 0.63 -17.93
CA LEU A 720 -27.68 1.74 -18.17
C LEU A 720 -27.93 2.01 -19.65
N SER A 721 -26.98 1.68 -20.53
CA SER A 721 -27.10 1.83 -21.98
C SER A 721 -27.64 0.59 -22.70
N ASN A 722 -27.94 -0.50 -21.97
CA ASN A 722 -28.34 -1.79 -22.53
C ASN A 722 -27.33 -2.34 -23.55
N HIS A 723 -26.04 -2.35 -23.19
CA HIS A 723 -24.98 -2.76 -24.09
C HIS A 723 -25.07 -4.25 -24.49
N ILE A 724 -25.23 -4.51 -25.80
CA ILE A 724 -25.59 -5.83 -26.35
C ILE A 724 -24.65 -6.98 -25.93
N HIS A 725 -23.34 -6.73 -25.89
CA HIS A 725 -22.34 -7.78 -25.58
C HIS A 725 -21.90 -7.83 -24.11
N LEU A 726 -22.07 -6.76 -23.35
CA LEU A 726 -21.41 -6.59 -22.05
C LEU A 726 -22.40 -6.50 -20.88
N ILE A 727 -23.70 -6.31 -21.13
CA ILE A 727 -24.70 -6.11 -20.06
C ILE A 727 -24.69 -7.22 -19.01
N ASN A 728 -24.68 -8.50 -19.43
CA ASN A 728 -24.73 -9.63 -18.50
C ASN A 728 -23.48 -9.67 -17.60
N ARG A 729 -22.30 -9.53 -18.22
CA ARG A 729 -21.01 -9.51 -17.50
C ARG A 729 -20.88 -8.29 -16.59
N ALA A 730 -21.41 -7.14 -17.03
CA ALA A 730 -21.43 -5.91 -16.25
C ALA A 730 -22.31 -6.06 -15.01
N ALA A 731 -23.51 -6.64 -15.16
CA ALA A 731 -24.42 -6.90 -14.06
C ALA A 731 -23.81 -7.89 -13.04
N GLU A 732 -23.20 -8.97 -13.51
CA GLU A 732 -22.48 -9.93 -12.65
C GLU A 732 -21.33 -9.27 -11.88
N TYR A 733 -20.51 -8.47 -12.57
CA TYR A 733 -19.40 -7.75 -11.96
C TYR A 733 -19.86 -6.79 -10.87
N LEU A 734 -20.85 -5.95 -11.17
CA LEU A 734 -21.41 -4.97 -10.24
C LEU A 734 -22.02 -5.64 -9.01
N THR A 735 -22.71 -6.76 -9.20
CA THR A 735 -23.29 -7.55 -8.10
C THR A 735 -22.19 -8.13 -7.21
N LEU A 736 -21.09 -8.62 -7.79
CA LEU A 736 -19.96 -9.19 -7.04
C LEU A 736 -19.25 -8.16 -6.15
N ILE A 737 -19.10 -6.93 -6.63
CA ILE A 737 -18.38 -5.87 -5.91
C ILE A 737 -19.29 -4.99 -5.06
N GLN A 738 -20.61 -5.19 -5.09
CA GLN A 738 -21.60 -4.39 -4.37
C GLN A 738 -21.19 -4.18 -2.90
N GLY A 739 -21.25 -2.94 -2.41
CA GLY A 739 -20.82 -2.58 -1.06
C GLY A 739 -19.30 -2.45 -0.83
N THR A 740 -18.45 -2.83 -1.79
CA THR A 740 -16.97 -2.79 -1.61
C THR A 740 -16.29 -1.64 -2.34
N TRP A 741 -16.95 -1.03 -3.33
CA TRP A 741 -16.33 -0.04 -4.22
C TRP A 741 -16.68 1.42 -3.88
N LEU A 742 -17.53 1.65 -2.87
CA LEU A 742 -17.98 2.94 -2.37
C LEU A 742 -17.62 3.11 -0.87
N PRO A 743 -16.58 3.88 -0.53
CA PRO A 743 -16.05 3.96 0.83
C PRO A 743 -16.75 5.07 1.65
N PHE A 744 -17.99 4.85 2.09
CA PHE A 744 -18.76 5.86 2.85
C PHE A 744 -18.10 6.27 4.18
N ASP A 745 -17.40 5.35 4.84
CA ASP A 745 -16.68 5.62 6.09
C ASP A 745 -15.52 6.62 5.91
N TYR A 746 -15.10 6.86 4.67
CA TYR A 746 -13.98 7.73 4.29
C TYR A 746 -14.46 8.88 3.39
N ALA A 747 -15.63 9.45 3.71
CA ALA A 747 -16.27 10.48 2.90
C ALA A 747 -15.39 11.72 2.66
N VAL A 748 -14.51 12.06 3.61
CA VAL A 748 -13.59 13.20 3.52
C VAL A 748 -12.45 12.90 2.55
N GLU A 749 -11.91 11.69 2.59
CA GLU A 749 -10.80 11.26 1.76
C GLU A 749 -11.24 10.95 0.33
N PHE A 750 -12.53 10.64 0.12
CA PHE A 750 -13.13 10.35 -1.19
C PHE A 750 -14.33 11.26 -1.50
N PRO A 751 -14.15 12.61 -1.52
CA PRO A 751 -15.26 13.54 -1.68
C PRO A 751 -15.93 13.42 -3.05
N GLU A 752 -15.23 12.88 -4.05
CA GLU A 752 -15.77 12.69 -5.40
C GLU A 752 -17.03 11.81 -5.47
N ILE A 753 -17.25 10.91 -4.50
CA ILE A 753 -18.45 10.03 -4.51
C ILE A 753 -19.74 10.80 -4.20
N PHE A 754 -19.61 12.07 -3.78
CA PHE A 754 -20.71 13.00 -3.50
C PHE A 754 -20.83 14.10 -4.56
N SER A 755 -20.05 14.05 -5.65
CA SER A 755 -20.20 15.00 -6.75
C SER A 755 -21.60 14.89 -7.37
N ALA A 756 -22.10 16.00 -7.92
CA ALA A 756 -23.43 16.06 -8.53
C ALA A 756 -23.61 14.98 -9.61
N GLU A 757 -22.62 14.85 -10.49
CA GLU A 757 -22.61 13.93 -11.62
C GLU A 757 -22.56 12.48 -11.14
N PHE A 758 -21.74 12.21 -10.11
CA PHE A 758 -21.63 10.88 -9.51
C PHE A 758 -22.94 10.46 -8.85
N VAL A 759 -23.56 11.36 -8.08
CA VAL A 759 -24.87 11.14 -7.44
C VAL A 759 -25.96 10.88 -8.47
N GLN A 760 -25.99 11.64 -9.57
CA GLN A 760 -26.98 11.43 -10.64
C GLN A 760 -26.81 10.06 -11.32
N LEU A 761 -25.58 9.66 -11.58
CA LEU A 761 -25.28 8.36 -12.20
C LEU A 761 -25.68 7.21 -11.27
N LEU A 762 -25.31 7.27 -9.99
CA LEU A 762 -25.65 6.23 -9.02
C LEU A 762 -27.14 6.18 -8.68
N TYR A 763 -27.83 7.33 -8.72
CA TYR A 763 -29.29 7.37 -8.62
C TYR A 763 -29.96 6.61 -9.77
N ARG A 764 -29.41 6.62 -10.99
CA ARG A 764 -29.92 5.77 -12.09
C ARG A 764 -29.55 4.30 -11.91
N GLY A 765 -28.39 4.05 -11.30
CA GLY A 765 -27.80 2.74 -11.08
C GLY A 765 -28.24 1.97 -9.84
N GLN A 766 -29.32 2.38 -9.17
CA GLN A 766 -29.70 1.87 -7.84
C GLN A 766 -29.83 0.35 -7.72
N ALA A 767 -30.17 -0.35 -8.81
CA ALA A 767 -30.30 -1.81 -8.83
C ALA A 767 -29.00 -2.53 -8.41
N TYR A 768 -27.85 -1.88 -8.58
CA TYR A 768 -26.52 -2.44 -8.31
C TYR A 768 -25.89 -1.93 -7.01
N LEU A 769 -26.67 -1.25 -6.17
CA LEU A 769 -26.26 -0.67 -4.89
C LEU A 769 -26.90 -1.42 -3.73
N THR A 770 -26.23 -1.51 -2.58
CA THR A 770 -26.83 -2.10 -1.37
C THR A 770 -28.04 -1.26 -0.91
N PRO A 771 -28.95 -1.80 -0.10
CA PRO A 771 -30.09 -1.02 0.41
C PRO A 771 -29.70 0.28 1.11
N PHE A 772 -28.59 0.27 1.86
CA PHE A 772 -28.04 1.45 2.51
C PHE A 772 -27.55 2.48 1.49
N GLU A 773 -26.74 2.07 0.51
CA GLU A 773 -26.22 2.93 -0.55
C GLU A 773 -27.35 3.56 -1.38
N GLN A 774 -28.39 2.77 -1.71
CA GLN A 774 -29.58 3.25 -2.42
C GLN A 774 -30.27 4.36 -1.64
N GLN A 775 -30.46 4.19 -0.33
CA GLN A 775 -31.08 5.19 0.53
C GLN A 775 -30.26 6.49 0.52
N VAL A 776 -28.94 6.39 0.69
CA VAL A 776 -28.03 7.55 0.69
C VAL A 776 -28.12 8.29 -0.64
N TYR A 777 -27.97 7.61 -1.78
CA TYR A 777 -27.99 8.27 -3.08
C TYR A 777 -29.37 8.81 -3.48
N ARG A 778 -30.48 8.21 -3.02
CA ARG A 778 -31.83 8.81 -3.17
C ARG A 778 -31.93 10.14 -2.44
N GLN A 779 -31.45 10.19 -1.20
CA GLN A 779 -31.46 11.42 -0.40
C GLN A 779 -30.54 12.48 -1.00
N LEU A 780 -29.31 12.13 -1.36
CA LEU A 780 -28.37 13.06 -1.99
C LEU A 780 -28.91 13.61 -3.32
N PHE A 781 -29.55 12.78 -4.13
CA PHE A 781 -30.19 13.22 -5.37
C PHE A 781 -31.32 14.22 -5.10
N ALA A 782 -32.18 13.96 -4.11
CA ALA A 782 -33.23 14.89 -3.71
C ALA A 782 -32.66 16.22 -3.21
N VAL A 783 -31.65 16.19 -2.34
CA VAL A 783 -30.96 17.40 -1.84
C VAL A 783 -30.35 18.19 -2.99
N HIS A 784 -29.68 17.51 -3.92
CA HIS A 784 -29.08 18.16 -5.09
C HIS A 784 -30.14 18.82 -5.98
N ARG A 785 -31.27 18.15 -6.22
CA ARG A 785 -32.41 18.71 -6.97
C ARG A 785 -33.04 19.91 -6.28
N LEU A 786 -33.17 19.88 -4.96
CA LEU A 786 -33.68 21.01 -4.18
C LEU A 786 -32.73 22.21 -4.24
N ARG A 787 -31.42 22.00 -4.13
CA ARG A 787 -30.42 23.07 -4.28
C ARG A 787 -30.48 23.73 -5.66
N LEU A 788 -30.61 22.93 -6.72
CA LEU A 788 -30.78 23.44 -8.10
C LEU A 788 -32.11 24.17 -8.30
N ALA A 789 -33.16 23.79 -7.57
CA ALA A 789 -34.46 24.45 -7.63
C ALA A 789 -34.49 25.74 -6.81
N ALA A 790 -33.79 25.80 -5.68
CA ALA A 790 -33.71 26.97 -4.81
C ALA A 790 -33.07 28.19 -5.49
N THR A 791 -32.23 27.98 -6.50
CA THR A 791 -31.61 29.05 -7.30
C THR A 791 -32.45 29.48 -8.50
N LYS A 792 -33.67 28.96 -8.67
CA LYS A 792 -34.55 29.37 -9.76
C LYS A 792 -35.43 30.52 -9.30
N ASP A 793 -35.40 31.61 -10.04
CA ASP A 793 -36.37 32.67 -9.89
C ASP A 793 -37.76 32.11 -10.22
N VAL A 794 -38.67 32.28 -9.28
CA VAL A 794 -40.08 31.96 -9.47
C VAL A 794 -40.78 33.30 -9.67
N ASP A 795 -41.26 33.55 -10.88
CA ASP A 795 -42.12 34.69 -11.16
C ASP A 795 -43.47 34.45 -10.46
N VAL A 796 -43.55 34.91 -9.22
CA VAL A 796 -44.81 34.94 -8.49
C VAL A 796 -45.59 36.15 -8.98
N VAL A 797 -46.59 35.91 -9.82
CA VAL A 797 -47.59 36.93 -10.14
C VAL A 797 -48.45 37.15 -8.90
N VAL A 798 -48.08 38.13 -8.10
CA VAL A 798 -48.92 38.59 -6.99
C VAL A 798 -50.06 39.42 -7.59
N GLY A 799 -51.21 38.79 -7.79
CA GLY A 799 -52.36 39.42 -8.46
C GLY A 799 -53.07 40.51 -7.65
N TYR A 800 -52.58 40.88 -6.46
CA TYR A 800 -53.31 41.73 -5.52
C TYR A 800 -52.35 42.57 -4.65
N THR A 801 -52.41 43.89 -4.80
CA THR A 801 -51.78 44.87 -3.90
C THR A 801 -52.84 45.89 -3.49
N PRO A 802 -53.31 45.89 -2.23
CA PRO A 802 -54.38 46.77 -1.79
C PRO A 802 -53.91 48.23 -1.72
N GLN A 803 -54.72 49.15 -2.28
CA GLN A 803 -54.47 50.58 -2.20
C GLN A 803 -55.09 51.19 -0.94
N LYS A 804 -54.30 52.03 -0.25
CA LYS A 804 -54.59 52.64 1.06
C LYS A 804 -55.94 53.37 1.14
N ASP A 805 -56.34 54.04 0.07
CA ASP A 805 -57.50 54.95 0.08
C ASP A 805 -58.82 54.27 -0.33
N SER A 806 -58.75 53.00 -0.74
CA SER A 806 -59.91 52.24 -1.21
C SER A 806 -60.46 51.33 -0.11
N LEU A 807 -61.78 51.18 -0.09
CA LEU A 807 -62.46 50.16 0.71
C LEU A 807 -62.44 48.84 -0.04
N TRP A 808 -62.15 47.77 0.68
CA TRP A 808 -62.04 46.42 0.12
C TRP A 808 -62.85 45.42 0.92
N PRO A 809 -63.42 44.38 0.26
CA PRO A 809 -64.09 43.29 0.95
C PRO A 809 -63.20 42.67 2.03
N ASP A 810 -63.72 42.59 3.24
CA ASP A 810 -63.04 42.13 4.45
C ASP A 810 -63.95 41.23 5.27
N ARG A 811 -63.34 40.33 6.04
CA ARG A 811 -64.04 39.52 7.03
C ARG A 811 -63.89 40.17 8.40
N LYS A 812 -65.02 40.53 9.00
CA LYS A 812 -65.08 41.15 10.32
C LYS A 812 -65.70 40.22 11.36
N ALA A 813 -65.33 40.44 12.61
CA ALA A 813 -65.92 39.80 13.78
C ALA A 813 -66.33 40.86 14.81
N ARG A 814 -67.43 40.62 15.52
CA ARG A 814 -67.92 41.53 16.55
C ARG A 814 -67.06 41.44 17.81
N CYS A 815 -66.52 42.57 18.25
CA CYS A 815 -65.88 42.65 19.55
C CYS A 815 -66.94 42.69 20.66
N HIS A 816 -66.84 41.82 21.66
CA HIS A 816 -67.80 41.78 22.77
C HIS A 816 -67.62 42.92 23.77
N THR A 817 -66.44 43.56 23.79
CA THR A 817 -66.14 44.66 24.73
C THR A 817 -66.63 46.01 24.19
N CYS A 818 -66.25 46.40 22.97
CA CYS A 818 -66.68 47.69 22.39
C CYS A 818 -67.93 47.58 21.49
N GLY A 819 -68.39 46.38 21.15
CA GLY A 819 -69.59 46.16 20.34
C GLY A 819 -69.42 46.36 18.82
N TYR A 820 -68.26 46.83 18.36
CA TYR A 820 -68.00 47.11 16.94
C TYR A 820 -67.50 45.88 16.17
N ASP A 821 -67.93 45.77 14.91
CA ASP A 821 -67.45 44.75 13.97
C ASP A 821 -66.08 45.18 13.42
N THR A 822 -65.03 44.42 13.76
CA THR A 822 -63.62 44.74 13.47
C THR A 822 -63.02 43.70 12.53
N SER A 823 -62.11 44.11 11.63
CA SER A 823 -61.38 43.19 10.75
C SER A 823 -60.71 42.07 11.54
N LEU A 824 -60.74 40.84 11.02
CA LEU A 824 -60.03 39.71 11.63
C LEU A 824 -58.53 39.97 11.81
N SER A 825 -57.91 40.74 10.91
CA SER A 825 -56.50 41.14 11.03
C SER A 825 -56.19 42.00 12.25
N LEU A 826 -57.22 42.60 12.86
CA LEU A 826 -57.15 43.44 14.07
C LEU A 826 -57.81 42.77 15.28
N MET A 827 -58.12 41.48 15.19
CA MET A 827 -58.65 40.69 16.31
C MET A 827 -57.49 40.01 17.06
N VAL A 828 -57.46 40.15 18.38
CA VAL A 828 -56.50 39.44 19.25
C VAL A 828 -57.06 38.06 19.63
N SER A 829 -58.39 37.95 19.72
CA SER A 829 -59.12 36.69 19.86
C SER A 829 -60.47 36.80 19.16
N PRO A 830 -61.23 35.69 18.96
CA PRO A 830 -62.52 35.73 18.28
C PRO A 830 -63.56 36.71 18.88
N ALA A 831 -63.41 37.09 20.15
CA ALA A 831 -64.34 37.96 20.86
C ALA A 831 -63.74 39.33 21.25
N LEU A 832 -62.44 39.57 21.03
CA LEU A 832 -61.74 40.76 21.53
C LEU A 832 -60.83 41.38 20.46
N CYS A 833 -61.07 42.66 20.15
CA CYS A 833 -60.27 43.41 19.19
C CYS A 833 -59.02 44.03 19.83
N ALA A 834 -57.99 44.25 19.01
CA ALA A 834 -56.73 44.87 19.43
C ALA A 834 -56.92 46.29 20.00
N MET A 835 -57.96 46.99 19.56
CA MET A 835 -58.29 48.33 20.06
C MET A 835 -58.68 48.31 21.53
N CYS A 836 -59.52 47.35 21.95
CA CYS A 836 -59.91 47.19 23.35
C CYS A 836 -58.73 46.76 24.22
N VAL A 837 -57.84 45.91 23.70
CA VAL A 837 -56.63 45.50 24.42
C VAL A 837 -55.68 46.69 24.63
N THR A 838 -55.53 47.54 23.62
CA THR A 838 -54.50 48.59 23.63
C THR A 838 -54.97 49.87 24.33
N TYR A 839 -56.24 50.25 24.17
CA TYR A 839 -56.76 51.55 24.64
C TYR A 839 -57.83 51.44 25.71
N GLY A 840 -58.19 50.23 26.14
CA GLY A 840 -59.12 50.01 27.26
C GLY A 840 -60.45 50.75 27.07
N ASP A 841 -60.79 51.58 28.05
CA ASP A 841 -62.07 52.32 28.11
C ASP A 841 -62.23 53.36 27.00
N ASP A 842 -61.14 53.82 26.37
CA ASP A 842 -61.18 54.79 25.26
C ASP A 842 -61.48 54.12 23.90
N ALA A 843 -61.40 52.79 23.83
CA ALA A 843 -61.51 52.04 22.59
C ALA A 843 -62.86 52.23 21.86
N PRO A 844 -64.04 52.27 22.52
CA PRO A 844 -65.31 52.52 21.84
C PRO A 844 -65.36 53.87 21.13
N THR A 845 -64.86 54.93 21.78
CA THR A 845 -64.83 56.29 21.21
C THR A 845 -63.89 56.38 20.01
N LEU A 846 -62.73 55.72 20.09
CA LEU A 846 -61.78 55.67 18.97
C LEU A 846 -62.33 54.86 17.80
N GLN A 847 -62.97 53.71 18.08
CA GLN A 847 -63.62 52.88 17.06
C GLN A 847 -64.74 53.63 16.34
N ALA A 848 -65.57 54.40 17.05
CA ALA A 848 -66.65 55.19 16.47
C ALA A 848 -66.19 56.13 15.34
N ASN A 849 -64.98 56.67 15.43
CA ASN A 849 -64.41 57.58 14.44
C ASN A 849 -63.71 56.87 13.26
N THR A 850 -63.63 55.54 13.31
CA THR A 850 -62.88 54.72 12.34
C THR A 850 -63.70 53.57 11.76
N VAL A 851 -64.94 53.43 12.20
CA VAL A 851 -65.81 52.32 11.81
C VAL A 851 -66.16 52.43 10.33
N VAL A 852 -65.95 51.33 9.61
CA VAL A 852 -66.44 51.14 8.25
C VAL A 852 -67.61 50.17 8.31
N SER A 853 -68.79 50.61 7.92
CA SER A 853 -70.01 49.79 7.94
C SER A 853 -69.94 48.68 6.88
N GLY A 854 -70.44 47.49 7.21
CA GLY A 854 -70.47 46.34 6.31
C GLY A 854 -69.19 45.52 6.31
N ASN A 855 -69.05 44.65 5.31
CA ASN A 855 -67.93 43.71 5.17
C ASN A 855 -66.78 44.32 4.38
N GLU A 856 -66.42 45.57 4.67
CA GLU A 856 -65.33 46.27 3.98
C GLU A 856 -64.39 46.96 4.97
N SER A 857 -63.10 46.97 4.66
CA SER A 857 -62.08 47.68 5.44
C SER A 857 -61.09 48.36 4.50
N HIS A 858 -60.41 49.39 5.02
CA HIS A 858 -59.17 49.85 4.40
C HIS A 858 -58.08 48.82 4.69
N ILE A 859 -57.40 48.36 3.66
CA ILE A 859 -56.41 47.29 3.75
C ILE A 859 -55.10 47.79 3.16
N VAL A 860 -53.98 47.43 3.78
CA VAL A 860 -52.63 47.73 3.29
C VAL A 860 -51.73 46.50 3.38
N GLU A 861 -50.70 46.47 2.56
CA GLU A 861 -49.63 45.47 2.62
C GLU A 861 -48.42 46.03 3.38
N CYS A 862 -47.89 45.27 4.33
CA CYS A 862 -46.66 45.64 5.04
C CYS A 862 -45.44 45.44 4.14
N HIS A 863 -44.54 46.43 4.09
CA HIS A 863 -43.35 46.39 3.24
C HIS A 863 -42.36 45.27 3.62
N ASP A 864 -42.22 44.98 4.92
CA ASP A 864 -41.19 44.05 5.40
C ASP A 864 -41.66 42.59 5.35
N CYS A 865 -42.92 42.33 5.69
CA CYS A 865 -43.44 40.96 5.79
C CYS A 865 -44.45 40.58 4.71
N HIS A 866 -44.84 41.51 3.83
CA HIS A 866 -45.87 41.34 2.80
C HIS A 866 -47.25 40.89 3.34
N GLY A 867 -47.46 41.01 4.65
CA GLY A 867 -48.72 40.71 5.30
C GLY A 867 -49.78 41.77 4.97
N ILE A 868 -51.03 41.33 4.86
CA ILE A 868 -52.18 42.18 4.51
C ILE A 868 -52.98 42.47 5.76
N TYR A 869 -53.13 43.75 6.10
CA TYR A 869 -53.71 44.21 7.36
C TYR A 869 -54.77 45.28 7.14
N ALA A 870 -55.83 45.26 7.95
CA ALA A 870 -56.79 46.35 7.99
C ALA A 870 -56.23 47.55 8.77
N VAL A 871 -56.66 48.75 8.38
CA VAL A 871 -56.24 50.02 8.97
C VAL A 871 -57.48 50.82 9.36
N LEU A 872 -57.52 51.29 10.60
CA LEU A 872 -58.66 52.06 11.14
C LEU A 872 -58.48 53.58 10.95
N GLN A 873 -57.27 54.12 11.17
CA GLN A 873 -56.96 55.55 11.04
C GLN A 873 -56.09 55.83 9.81
N VAL A 874 -56.64 55.60 8.62
CA VAL A 874 -55.92 55.71 7.34
C VAL A 874 -55.17 57.04 7.18
N ALA A 875 -55.79 58.15 7.60
CA ALA A 875 -55.21 59.50 7.51
C ALA A 875 -53.98 59.72 8.41
N ARG A 876 -53.82 58.91 9.48
CA ARG A 876 -52.67 58.97 10.39
C ARG A 876 -51.56 57.99 10.03
N LEU A 877 -51.82 57.07 9.12
CA LEU A 877 -50.81 56.17 8.58
C LEU A 877 -49.87 57.02 7.70
N GLY A 878 -48.71 57.40 8.21
CA GLY A 878 -47.75 58.33 7.58
C GLY A 878 -47.04 57.82 6.32
N THR A 879 -47.59 56.82 5.63
CA THR A 879 -47.05 56.27 4.39
C THR A 879 -47.70 56.95 3.20
N ALA A 880 -46.92 57.61 2.35
CA ALA A 880 -47.37 58.12 1.07
C ALA A 880 -47.83 56.95 0.19
N ALA A 881 -48.95 57.12 -0.53
CA ALA A 881 -49.33 56.19 -1.59
C ALA A 881 -48.21 56.20 -2.65
N LYS A 882 -47.78 55.02 -3.10
CA LYS A 882 -46.90 54.89 -4.26
C LYS A 882 -47.75 54.78 -5.52
#